data_AF-A0AAX4EVJ5-F1
#
_entry.id   AF-A0AAX4EVJ5-F1
#
_cell.length_a   1.000
_cell.length_b   1.000
_cell.length_c   1.000
_cell.angle_alpha   90.00
_cell.angle_beta   90.00
_cell.angle_gamma   90.00
#
_symmetry.space_group_name_H-M   'P 1'
#
loop_
_entity.id
_entity.type
_entity.pdbx_description
1 polymer ?
#
loop_
_entity_poly.entity_id
_entity_poly.type
_entity_poly.pdbx_seq_one_letter_code
_entity_poly.pdbx_strand_id
1 'polypeptide(L)'
;MHFLPLSMVQHRARKFLHYAGSFYGRRLVYSVHVKRTLIGSHYYSRSFDFVMLKLELPNTFEAFRDMRELDIDWMRSYCCLGVQQKLQMDKSHAVLPGRQANGARILTLVQQGIIQRVEDLSWLPECSSGLRRYEQPSLEEQLRFQELVVLLREAGVPAEQIARQVDIDLSHRSLEWLTENLKQLDCDSESLGVLFEHMARHVLFTQPQHWRFLLQVLKIRRAVDLVRFDRLLGGHQTCSAEFALALLTAGADIDGLVACQKLILATGEIADLTPVTARFNVLLSAPWFLTFEQLASAEDYLLLERDLSAYLQVLQEYGFSTASAALAFKVSYQRLGAEEMSRWLAISALPAAGQTPSAVAEWLQKASAGGYVESFEYLQRSGELKTFSHLCQAIRLAPLGSTLLGYLREERGLVGLPVLLKWFYHDAPGIKEVHLGAGLSAISRTLLDDAFTRCDFTLMAGNRACVESLLNRYVEDSLGRYPYQAENVQKEHYFQNSRAIRQELAERLAPRVKNVLSLTDGVLLDSLMPHLEEPLAQLEERINCLQPLLSELLEGRGPTASALSPQEAELVALVYRTSASTIHQLWPLLQARMSDVPSALQSLQYPMTWKRTELQVEGEVDSRGLEALASALAFAARFSACITQDAHDACRRLSPKRLSDKAADVWSLAPHLGVLLAIGHSDTNIAIWLKNGEERLRIMAQTGSEVILLLDSLSTLFDVDVGDALDVYAESFIAGLSHEAMVTLGSRLDACWQTGSGSPEQRLSEAVARTRALVLKKYLQWSRQQRKRLVHEGESQIGSLMVARVSKSPAAFFAKTAAGICTRSNTRMWEESRHVHMLVFESGGKRIAGMALLYFERIESLDKTGNTLVIRAINPMGDVLIAHSVSSIVDSYFDAAVRIAQDAGCIAVAFPSPGGMHLMSNHQDIEDDIKVRYISRSQKMYRYDREGDFENWRKEPRQIAAHFDAYEKGQRIVNELYVIWRAPLPAQELSVADMAVT
;
A
#
# COMPACT_ATOMS: atom_id res chain seq x y z
N MET A 1 -62.66 -34.40 -26.48
CA MET A 1 -63.45 -33.15 -26.39
C MET A 1 -63.45 -32.51 -27.77
N HIS A 2 -64.62 -32.30 -28.36
CA HIS A 2 -64.74 -31.59 -29.64
C HIS A 2 -64.30 -30.13 -29.45
N PHE A 3 -63.26 -29.71 -30.17
CA PHE A 3 -62.74 -28.34 -30.11
C PHE A 3 -63.70 -27.42 -30.87
N LEU A 4 -64.40 -26.54 -30.13
CA LEU A 4 -65.11 -25.40 -30.73
C LEU A 4 -64.10 -24.49 -31.46
N PRO A 5 -64.46 -23.86 -32.59
CA PRO A 5 -63.61 -22.88 -33.24
C PRO A 5 -63.17 -21.77 -32.28
N LEU A 6 -61.90 -21.36 -32.35
CA LEU A 6 -61.31 -20.37 -31.42
C LEU A 6 -62.13 -19.07 -31.34
N SER A 7 -62.63 -18.58 -32.49
CA SER A 7 -63.47 -17.39 -32.56
C SER A 7 -64.76 -17.52 -31.73
N MET A 8 -65.39 -18.71 -31.71
CA MET A 8 -66.57 -18.97 -30.89
C MET A 8 -66.22 -19.03 -29.40
N VAL A 9 -65.08 -19.63 -29.05
CA VAL A 9 -64.59 -19.72 -27.66
C VAL A 9 -64.24 -18.32 -27.12
N GLN A 10 -63.55 -17.50 -27.90
CA GLN A 10 -63.20 -16.14 -27.52
C GLN A 10 -64.44 -15.23 -27.45
N HIS A 11 -65.38 -15.35 -28.39
CA HIS A 11 -66.64 -14.57 -28.35
C HIS A 11 -67.50 -14.95 -27.13
N ARG A 12 -67.59 -16.26 -26.83
CA ARG A 12 -68.22 -16.75 -25.59
C ARG A 12 -67.52 -16.19 -24.36
N ALA A 13 -66.18 -16.23 -24.31
CA ALA A 13 -65.40 -15.66 -23.22
C ALA A 13 -65.69 -14.16 -23.04
N ARG A 14 -65.66 -13.37 -24.13
CA ARG A 14 -66.03 -11.94 -24.11
C ARG A 14 -67.42 -11.72 -23.53
N LYS A 15 -68.41 -12.46 -24.02
CA LYS A 15 -69.80 -12.33 -23.56
C LYS A 15 -69.92 -12.59 -22.06
N PHE A 16 -69.24 -13.62 -21.54
CA PHE A 16 -69.23 -13.89 -20.11
C PHE A 16 -68.58 -12.76 -19.30
N LEU A 17 -67.43 -12.26 -19.75
CA LEU A 17 -66.74 -11.17 -19.06
C LEU A 17 -67.55 -9.86 -19.06
N HIS A 18 -68.37 -9.61 -20.08
CA HIS A 18 -69.23 -8.42 -20.11
C HIS A 18 -70.37 -8.44 -19.08
N TYR A 19 -70.74 -9.59 -18.51
CA TYR A 19 -71.77 -9.66 -17.47
C TYR A 19 -71.32 -9.07 -16.12
N ALA A 20 -70.02 -8.81 -15.91
CA ALA A 20 -69.50 -8.20 -14.70
C ALA A 20 -68.92 -6.81 -14.95
N GLY A 21 -69.42 -5.81 -14.22
CA GLY A 21 -69.04 -4.40 -14.39
C GLY A 21 -67.67 -4.03 -13.83
N SER A 22 -67.13 -4.77 -12.86
CA SER A 22 -65.83 -4.50 -12.23
C SER A 22 -64.74 -5.49 -12.65
N PHE A 23 -63.47 -5.06 -12.62
CA PHE A 23 -62.32 -5.93 -12.90
C PHE A 23 -62.30 -7.18 -12.00
N TYR A 24 -62.53 -7.01 -10.69
CA TYR A 24 -62.56 -8.11 -9.74
C TYR A 24 -63.73 -9.07 -10.00
N GLY A 25 -64.90 -8.55 -10.37
CA GLY A 25 -66.05 -9.36 -10.79
C GLY A 25 -65.74 -10.16 -12.06
N ARG A 26 -65.12 -9.53 -13.05
CA ARG A 26 -64.69 -10.21 -14.29
C ARG A 26 -63.63 -11.28 -14.06
N ARG A 27 -62.68 -11.04 -13.15
CA ARG A 27 -61.70 -12.05 -12.73
C ARG A 27 -62.35 -13.28 -12.11
N LEU A 28 -63.41 -13.09 -11.31
CA LEU A 28 -64.20 -14.19 -10.74
C LEU A 28 -64.96 -14.94 -11.84
N VAL A 29 -65.64 -14.23 -12.75
CA VAL A 29 -66.32 -14.84 -13.90
C VAL A 29 -65.33 -15.62 -14.76
N TYR A 30 -64.12 -15.08 -14.95
CA TYR A 30 -63.08 -15.73 -15.72
C TYR A 30 -62.68 -17.08 -15.10
N SER A 31 -62.40 -17.10 -13.80
CA SER A 31 -61.91 -18.31 -13.12
C SER A 31 -62.96 -19.43 -13.09
N VAL A 32 -64.24 -19.08 -12.95
CA VAL A 32 -65.35 -20.03 -12.84
C VAL A 32 -65.82 -20.53 -14.22
N HIS A 33 -66.02 -19.64 -15.19
CA HIS A 33 -66.77 -19.96 -16.41
C HIS A 33 -65.94 -19.98 -17.69
N VAL A 34 -64.80 -19.30 -17.71
CA VAL A 34 -64.09 -18.97 -18.96
C VAL A 34 -62.73 -19.67 -19.06
N LYS A 35 -61.96 -19.74 -17.96
CA LYS A 35 -60.61 -20.32 -17.88
C LYS A 35 -60.54 -21.77 -18.34
N ARG A 36 -61.56 -22.59 -18.01
CA ARG A 36 -61.60 -24.01 -18.39
C ARG A 36 -61.83 -24.25 -19.88
N THR A 37 -62.30 -23.22 -20.60
CA THR A 37 -62.68 -23.31 -22.01
C THR A 37 -61.76 -22.53 -22.95
N LEU A 38 -60.99 -21.57 -22.44
CA LEU A 38 -59.92 -20.92 -23.19
C LEU A 38 -58.68 -21.81 -23.22
N ILE A 39 -58.13 -22.01 -24.41
CA ILE A 39 -56.94 -22.83 -24.62
C ILE A 39 -55.72 -21.92 -24.52
N GLY A 40 -54.77 -22.24 -23.63
CA GLY A 40 -53.60 -21.42 -23.29
C GLY A 40 -53.52 -21.10 -21.79
N SER A 41 -52.31 -20.97 -21.23
CA SER A 41 -52.08 -20.71 -19.80
C SER A 41 -52.12 -19.21 -19.47
N HIS A 42 -53.22 -18.53 -19.78
CA HIS A 42 -53.38 -17.09 -19.50
C HIS A 42 -53.97 -16.84 -18.11
N TYR A 43 -53.21 -16.15 -17.25
CA TYR A 43 -53.72 -15.58 -16.01
C TYR A 43 -54.61 -14.36 -16.30
N TYR A 44 -55.65 -14.12 -15.49
CA TYR A 44 -56.51 -12.95 -15.67
C TYR A 44 -55.86 -11.69 -15.09
N SER A 45 -55.03 -11.03 -15.90
CA SER A 45 -54.42 -9.73 -15.59
C SER A 45 -55.26 -8.56 -16.13
N ARG A 46 -54.94 -7.33 -15.70
CA ARG A 46 -55.56 -6.11 -16.27
C ARG A 46 -55.27 -5.98 -17.75
N SER A 47 -54.08 -6.42 -18.18
CA SER A 47 -53.71 -6.42 -19.58
C SER A 47 -54.56 -7.40 -20.39
N PHE A 48 -54.77 -8.61 -19.87
CA PHE A 48 -55.67 -9.58 -20.49
C PHE A 48 -57.13 -9.11 -20.51
N ASP A 49 -57.63 -8.48 -19.43
CA ASP A 49 -58.96 -7.85 -19.38
C ASP A 49 -59.11 -6.79 -20.48
N PHE A 50 -58.08 -5.95 -20.68
CA PHE A 50 -58.07 -4.93 -21.73
C PHE A 50 -58.12 -5.53 -23.13
N VAL A 51 -57.28 -6.53 -23.44
CA VAL A 51 -57.31 -7.26 -24.73
C VAL A 51 -58.69 -7.87 -24.98
N MET A 52 -59.25 -8.53 -23.98
CA MET A 52 -60.54 -9.20 -24.10
C MET A 52 -61.72 -8.25 -24.23
N LEU A 53 -61.62 -6.99 -23.79
CA LEU A 53 -62.76 -6.06 -23.86
C LEU A 53 -62.63 -4.99 -24.94
N LYS A 54 -61.41 -4.59 -25.30
CA LYS A 54 -61.17 -3.36 -26.09
C LYS A 54 -60.48 -3.57 -27.43
N LEU A 55 -59.75 -4.66 -27.63
CA LEU A 55 -58.98 -4.88 -28.87
C LEU A 55 -59.72 -5.77 -29.86
N GLU A 56 -59.21 -5.89 -31.09
CA GLU A 56 -59.60 -6.98 -31.98
C GLU A 56 -58.90 -8.28 -31.56
N LEU A 57 -59.66 -9.38 -31.48
CA LEU A 57 -59.11 -10.66 -31.05
C LEU A 57 -58.35 -11.34 -32.19
N PRO A 58 -57.22 -12.01 -31.90
CA PRO A 58 -56.54 -12.84 -32.88
C PRO A 58 -57.44 -13.98 -33.39
N ASN A 59 -57.48 -14.13 -34.72
CA ASN A 59 -58.30 -15.14 -35.41
C ASN A 59 -57.62 -16.54 -35.47
N THR A 60 -56.34 -16.63 -35.13
CA THR A 60 -55.54 -17.87 -35.17
C THR A 60 -55.10 -18.29 -33.79
N PHE A 61 -54.98 -19.61 -33.58
CA PHE A 61 -54.60 -20.18 -32.30
C PHE A 61 -53.18 -19.80 -31.88
N GLU A 62 -52.19 -19.86 -32.79
CA GLU A 62 -50.82 -19.47 -32.44
C GLU A 62 -50.75 -18.01 -31.99
N ALA A 63 -51.37 -17.09 -32.75
CA ALA A 63 -51.39 -15.67 -32.40
C ALA A 63 -52.09 -15.34 -31.08
N PHE A 64 -53.08 -16.14 -30.66
CA PHE A 64 -53.74 -15.98 -29.37
C PHE A 64 -52.91 -16.56 -28.21
N ARG A 65 -52.31 -17.73 -28.42
CA ARG A 65 -51.44 -18.38 -27.42
C ARG A 65 -50.16 -17.57 -27.17
N ASP A 66 -49.58 -17.01 -28.22
CA ASP A 66 -48.27 -16.36 -28.20
C ASP A 66 -48.35 -14.84 -27.90
N MET A 67 -49.52 -14.36 -27.44
CA MET A 67 -49.69 -12.95 -27.03
C MET A 67 -48.73 -12.59 -25.90
N ARG A 68 -47.92 -11.54 -26.12
CA ARG A 68 -47.02 -11.01 -25.07
C ARG A 68 -47.83 -10.25 -24.02
N GLU A 69 -47.43 -10.35 -22.75
CA GLU A 69 -48.01 -9.48 -21.72
C GLU A 69 -47.41 -8.09 -21.86
N LEU A 70 -48.22 -7.12 -22.28
CA LEU A 70 -47.87 -5.71 -22.34
C LEU A 70 -48.53 -4.97 -21.19
N ASP A 71 -47.86 -3.95 -20.66
CA ASP A 71 -48.49 -3.04 -19.69
C ASP A 71 -49.73 -2.35 -20.29
N ILE A 72 -50.70 -2.03 -19.43
CA ILE A 72 -51.99 -1.47 -19.89
C ILE A 72 -51.83 -0.09 -20.52
N ASP A 73 -50.91 0.73 -20.02
CA ASP A 73 -50.72 2.09 -20.53
C ASP A 73 -49.92 2.07 -21.84
N TRP A 74 -49.04 1.08 -22.02
CA TRP A 74 -48.47 0.76 -23.34
C TRP A 74 -49.54 0.38 -24.36
N MET A 75 -50.50 -0.49 -24.00
CA MET A 75 -51.59 -0.86 -24.92
C MET A 75 -52.52 0.32 -25.23
N ARG A 76 -52.79 1.20 -24.25
CA ARG A 76 -53.55 2.43 -24.46
C ARG A 76 -52.83 3.38 -25.42
N SER A 77 -51.52 3.51 -25.28
CA SER A 77 -50.68 4.32 -26.17
C SER A 77 -50.81 3.83 -27.61
N TYR A 78 -50.71 2.53 -27.86
CA TYR A 78 -50.93 1.96 -29.20
C TYR A 78 -52.35 2.20 -29.74
N CYS A 79 -53.38 2.09 -28.90
CA CYS A 79 -54.75 2.41 -29.31
C CYS A 79 -54.88 3.88 -29.75
N CYS A 80 -54.27 4.80 -29.01
CA CYS A 80 -54.24 6.23 -29.34
C CYS A 80 -53.48 6.50 -30.64
N LEU A 81 -52.47 5.68 -30.97
CA LEU A 81 -51.74 5.71 -32.24
C LEU A 81 -52.45 4.95 -33.38
N GLY A 82 -53.68 4.49 -33.18
CA GLY A 82 -54.51 3.86 -34.21
C GLY A 82 -54.35 2.34 -34.37
N VAL A 83 -53.55 1.67 -33.53
CA VAL A 83 -53.38 0.21 -33.57
C VAL A 83 -54.45 -0.46 -32.70
N GLN A 84 -55.38 -1.20 -33.31
CA GLN A 84 -56.48 -1.88 -32.60
C GLN A 84 -56.28 -3.40 -32.47
N GLN A 85 -55.28 -3.97 -33.16
CA GLN A 85 -54.98 -5.39 -33.15
C GLN A 85 -53.81 -5.71 -32.21
N LYS A 86 -54.03 -6.62 -31.25
CA LYS A 86 -53.01 -7.02 -30.28
C LYS A 86 -51.75 -7.59 -30.95
N LEU A 87 -51.91 -8.35 -32.02
CA LEU A 87 -50.78 -8.94 -32.76
C LEU A 87 -49.90 -7.86 -33.42
N GLN A 88 -50.50 -6.78 -33.91
CA GLN A 88 -49.77 -5.66 -34.49
C GLN A 88 -49.03 -4.88 -33.40
N MET A 89 -49.65 -4.66 -32.24
CA MET A 89 -48.97 -4.07 -31.07
C MET A 89 -47.75 -4.90 -30.67
N ASP A 90 -47.87 -6.22 -30.58
CA ASP A 90 -46.76 -7.11 -30.20
C ASP A 90 -45.61 -7.07 -31.20
N LYS A 91 -45.91 -7.01 -32.50
CA LYS A 91 -44.90 -6.89 -33.57
C LYS A 91 -44.17 -5.55 -33.48
N SER A 92 -44.91 -4.44 -33.42
CA SER A 92 -44.31 -3.10 -33.31
C SER A 92 -43.48 -2.95 -32.05
N HIS A 93 -43.99 -3.45 -30.92
CA HIS A 93 -43.31 -3.36 -29.63
C HIS A 93 -42.07 -4.27 -29.54
N ALA A 94 -42.01 -5.35 -30.32
CA ALA A 94 -40.85 -6.25 -30.37
C ALA A 94 -39.63 -5.66 -31.11
N VAL A 95 -39.84 -4.69 -32.00
CA VAL A 95 -38.79 -4.06 -32.81
C VAL A 95 -38.19 -2.83 -32.12
N LEU A 96 -38.82 -2.35 -31.04
CA LEU A 96 -38.26 -1.27 -30.24
C LEU A 96 -36.95 -1.70 -29.56
N PRO A 97 -35.93 -0.83 -29.52
CA PRO A 97 -34.66 -1.12 -28.88
C PRO A 97 -34.85 -1.43 -27.37
N GLY A 98 -33.94 -2.24 -26.80
CA GLY A 98 -34.07 -3.03 -25.56
C GLY A 98 -34.81 -2.42 -24.35
N ARG A 99 -35.33 -3.30 -23.48
CA ARG A 99 -35.64 -3.06 -22.03
C ARG A 99 -36.46 -1.75 -21.80
N GLN A 100 -37.75 -1.76 -22.10
CA GLN A 100 -38.60 -0.56 -22.35
C GLN A 100 -38.93 0.36 -21.16
N ALA A 101 -39.18 1.64 -21.47
CA ALA A 101 -39.62 2.71 -20.57
C ALA A 101 -41.03 2.50 -19.96
N ASN A 102 -41.34 3.28 -18.91
CA ASN A 102 -42.60 3.17 -18.18
C ASN A 102 -43.84 3.53 -19.05
N GLY A 103 -44.83 2.63 -19.12
CA GLY A 103 -46.01 2.78 -19.98
C GLY A 103 -46.87 4.01 -19.71
N ALA A 104 -46.97 4.46 -18.45
CA ALA A 104 -47.74 5.66 -18.11
C ALA A 104 -47.11 6.93 -18.70
N ARG A 105 -45.78 7.06 -18.65
CA ARG A 105 -45.06 8.20 -19.25
C ARG A 105 -45.16 8.22 -20.78
N ILE A 106 -45.11 7.04 -21.41
CA ILE A 106 -45.34 6.91 -22.85
C ILE A 106 -46.73 7.37 -23.24
N LEU A 107 -47.74 6.95 -22.46
CA LEU A 107 -49.11 7.39 -22.69
C LEU A 107 -49.23 8.91 -22.60
N THR A 108 -48.54 9.56 -21.66
CA THR A 108 -48.48 11.03 -21.58
C THR A 108 -47.83 11.65 -22.83
N LEU A 109 -46.73 11.11 -23.35
CA LEU A 109 -46.10 11.61 -24.58
C LEU A 109 -47.05 11.50 -25.80
N VAL A 110 -47.82 10.41 -25.90
CA VAL A 110 -48.82 10.22 -26.96
C VAL A 110 -50.00 11.18 -26.78
N GLN A 111 -50.53 11.30 -25.56
CA GLN A 111 -51.65 12.21 -25.27
C GLN A 111 -51.28 13.69 -25.47
N GLN A 112 -50.01 14.05 -25.26
CA GLN A 112 -49.48 15.38 -25.53
C GLN A 112 -49.04 15.59 -26.98
N GLY A 113 -49.25 14.61 -27.88
CA GLY A 113 -48.95 14.74 -29.30
C GLY A 113 -47.45 14.82 -29.62
N ILE A 114 -46.58 14.41 -28.70
CA ILE A 114 -45.13 14.28 -28.96
C ILE A 114 -44.89 13.07 -29.86
N ILE A 115 -45.52 11.94 -29.51
CA ILE A 115 -45.49 10.70 -30.31
C ILE A 115 -46.84 10.63 -31.02
N GLN A 116 -46.83 10.75 -32.35
CA GLN A 116 -48.06 10.82 -33.16
C GLN A 116 -48.24 9.57 -34.02
N ARG A 117 -47.16 8.87 -34.33
CA ARG A 117 -47.14 7.65 -35.13
C ARG A 117 -46.40 6.53 -34.42
N VAL A 118 -46.59 5.30 -34.89
CA VAL A 118 -45.93 4.12 -34.31
C VAL A 118 -44.42 4.19 -34.55
N GLU A 119 -43.97 4.79 -35.64
CA GLU A 119 -42.56 4.95 -35.98
C GLU A 119 -41.84 5.89 -35.00
N ASP A 120 -42.53 6.90 -34.46
CA ASP A 120 -42.00 7.86 -33.49
C ASP A 120 -41.60 7.20 -32.16
N LEU A 121 -42.13 6.00 -31.86
CA LEU A 121 -41.71 5.21 -30.70
C LEU A 121 -40.24 4.78 -30.78
N SER A 122 -39.62 4.83 -31.96
CA SER A 122 -38.19 4.58 -32.13
C SER A 122 -37.29 5.66 -31.52
N TRP A 123 -37.83 6.85 -31.22
CA TRP A 123 -37.09 7.93 -30.55
C TRP A 123 -36.79 7.66 -29.08
N LEU A 124 -37.44 6.65 -28.48
CA LEU A 124 -37.27 6.32 -27.07
C LEU A 124 -35.86 5.76 -26.81
N PRO A 125 -35.21 6.16 -25.70
CA PRO A 125 -33.86 5.73 -25.39
C PRO A 125 -33.84 4.27 -24.90
N GLU A 126 -32.69 3.60 -25.05
CA GLU A 126 -32.46 2.30 -24.42
C GLU A 126 -32.35 2.46 -22.90
N CYS A 127 -33.28 1.86 -22.13
CA CYS A 127 -33.27 2.00 -20.68
C CYS A 127 -32.18 1.10 -20.05
N SER A 128 -31.17 1.74 -19.46
CA SER A 128 -29.99 1.07 -18.90
C SER A 128 -30.22 0.39 -17.54
N SER A 129 -31.33 0.69 -16.85
CA SER A 129 -31.62 0.13 -15.52
C SER A 129 -32.77 -0.89 -15.55
N GLY A 130 -32.52 -2.11 -15.06
CA GLY A 130 -33.54 -3.15 -14.97
C GLY A 130 -34.55 -2.96 -13.83
N LEU A 131 -34.27 -2.05 -12.88
CA LEU A 131 -35.01 -1.89 -11.62
C LEU A 131 -36.21 -0.94 -11.75
N ARG A 132 -36.13 0.15 -12.54
CA ARG A 132 -37.22 1.13 -12.71
C ARG A 132 -38.41 0.64 -13.55
N ARG A 133 -38.32 -0.57 -14.13
CA ARG A 133 -39.31 -1.07 -15.09
C ARG A 133 -40.63 -1.52 -14.46
N TYR A 134 -40.63 -1.76 -13.15
CA TYR A 134 -41.79 -2.25 -12.40
C TYR A 134 -42.31 -1.26 -11.35
N GLU A 135 -41.62 -0.14 -11.17
CA GLU A 135 -42.09 0.95 -10.34
C GLU A 135 -43.07 1.80 -11.14
N GLN A 136 -44.34 1.79 -10.71
CA GLN A 136 -45.35 2.70 -11.24
C GLN A 136 -45.05 4.10 -10.67
N PRO A 137 -44.89 5.13 -11.52
CA PRO A 137 -44.70 6.48 -11.01
C PRO A 137 -45.88 6.87 -10.14
N SER A 138 -45.60 7.59 -9.06
CA SER A 138 -46.64 8.23 -8.27
C SER A 138 -47.46 9.19 -9.13
N LEU A 139 -48.70 9.48 -8.71
CA LEU A 139 -49.56 10.45 -9.40
C LEU A 139 -48.87 11.82 -9.52
N GLU A 140 -48.13 12.22 -8.48
CA GLU A 140 -47.38 13.47 -8.45
C GLU A 140 -46.25 13.48 -9.49
N GLU A 141 -45.43 12.42 -9.56
CA GLU A 141 -44.38 12.31 -10.60
C GLU A 141 -44.95 12.32 -12.00
N GLN A 142 -46.12 11.70 -12.21
CA GLN A 142 -46.78 11.67 -13.51
C GLN A 142 -47.29 13.06 -13.93
N LEU A 143 -47.89 13.81 -13.00
CA LEU A 143 -48.33 15.18 -13.26
C LEU A 143 -47.14 16.10 -13.56
N ARG A 144 -46.05 15.99 -12.80
CA ARG A 144 -44.82 16.76 -13.05
C ARG A 144 -44.16 16.41 -14.38
N PHE A 145 -44.21 15.13 -14.78
CA PHE A 145 -43.74 14.72 -16.10
C PHE A 145 -44.62 15.28 -17.23
N GLN A 146 -45.94 15.34 -17.03
CA GLN A 146 -46.85 15.97 -17.99
C GLN A 146 -46.56 17.47 -18.12
N GLU A 147 -46.37 18.19 -17.01
CA GLU A 147 -45.98 19.60 -17.01
C GLU A 147 -44.66 19.83 -17.75
N LEU A 148 -43.66 18.99 -17.50
CA LEU A 148 -42.38 19.02 -18.23
C LEU A 148 -42.59 18.91 -19.74
N VAL A 149 -43.36 17.92 -20.21
CA VAL A 149 -43.61 17.69 -21.64
C VAL A 149 -44.30 18.89 -22.28
N VAL A 150 -45.29 19.48 -21.59
CA VAL A 150 -45.98 20.68 -22.07
C VAL A 150 -45.01 21.86 -22.19
N LEU A 151 -44.20 22.11 -21.15
CA LEU A 151 -43.21 23.19 -21.15
C LEU A 151 -42.20 23.06 -22.30
N LEU A 152 -41.64 21.86 -22.52
CA LEU A 152 -40.68 21.63 -23.60
C LEU A 152 -41.32 21.81 -24.99
N ARG A 153 -42.56 21.34 -25.16
CA ARG A 153 -43.31 21.49 -26.42
C ARG A 153 -43.61 22.95 -26.71
N GLU A 154 -44.06 23.71 -25.73
CA GLU A 154 -44.36 25.14 -25.87
C GLU A 154 -43.10 25.98 -26.14
N ALA A 155 -41.97 25.57 -25.59
CA ALA A 155 -40.67 26.17 -25.88
C ALA A 155 -40.10 25.81 -27.27
N GLY A 156 -40.76 24.93 -28.03
CA GLY A 156 -40.33 24.56 -29.39
C GLY A 156 -39.20 23.53 -29.43
N VAL A 157 -38.97 22.75 -28.36
CA VAL A 157 -38.00 21.66 -28.36
C VAL A 157 -38.46 20.56 -29.34
N PRO A 158 -37.60 20.02 -30.22
CA PRO A 158 -37.98 18.98 -31.17
C PRO A 158 -38.58 17.75 -30.47
N ALA A 159 -39.65 17.20 -31.04
CA ALA A 159 -40.43 16.10 -30.45
C ALA A 159 -39.57 14.86 -30.13
N GLU A 160 -38.60 14.54 -31.00
CA GLU A 160 -37.63 13.47 -30.78
C GLU A 160 -36.82 13.69 -29.49
N GLN A 161 -36.35 14.92 -29.25
CA GLN A 161 -35.55 15.23 -28.07
C GLN A 161 -36.38 15.20 -26.78
N ILE A 162 -37.66 15.58 -26.84
CA ILE A 162 -38.61 15.44 -25.74
C ILE A 162 -38.84 13.95 -25.41
N ALA A 163 -39.06 13.12 -26.43
CA ALA A 163 -39.28 11.68 -26.27
C ALA A 163 -38.06 10.98 -25.62
N ARG A 164 -36.85 11.43 -25.92
CA ARG A 164 -35.60 10.95 -25.29
C ARG A 164 -35.52 11.21 -23.78
N GLN A 165 -36.34 12.11 -23.23
CA GLN A 165 -36.38 12.41 -21.79
C GLN A 165 -37.40 11.57 -21.00
N VAL A 166 -37.97 10.51 -21.59
CA VAL A 166 -39.02 9.69 -20.94
C VAL A 166 -38.63 9.15 -19.55
N ASP A 167 -37.36 8.82 -19.34
CA ASP A 167 -36.86 8.21 -18.09
C ASP A 167 -36.25 9.23 -17.10
N ILE A 168 -36.49 10.52 -17.32
CA ILE A 168 -35.97 11.59 -16.48
C ILE A 168 -36.42 11.47 -15.02
N ASP A 169 -35.51 11.77 -14.10
CA ASP A 169 -35.78 11.76 -12.67
C ASP A 169 -36.19 13.16 -12.19
N LEU A 170 -37.41 13.27 -11.66
CA LEU A 170 -38.01 14.52 -11.21
C LEU A 170 -38.15 14.62 -9.69
N SER A 171 -37.63 13.63 -8.95
CA SER A 171 -37.84 13.48 -7.49
C SER A 171 -37.30 14.63 -6.63
N HIS A 172 -36.27 15.35 -7.09
CA HIS A 172 -35.55 16.34 -6.27
C HIS A 172 -35.31 17.70 -6.95
N ARG A 173 -36.04 18.05 -8.02
CA ARG A 173 -35.72 19.24 -8.85
C ARG A 173 -36.96 20.11 -9.16
N SER A 174 -36.74 21.41 -9.37
CA SER A 174 -37.80 22.41 -9.64
C SER A 174 -37.98 22.64 -11.13
N LEU A 175 -39.21 22.48 -11.65
CA LEU A 175 -39.60 22.82 -13.03
C LEU A 175 -39.59 24.34 -13.29
N GLU A 176 -39.55 25.15 -12.23
CA GLU A 176 -39.42 26.60 -12.32
C GLU A 176 -38.06 26.99 -12.91
N TRP A 177 -36.99 26.26 -12.56
CA TRP A 177 -35.65 26.50 -13.13
C TRP A 177 -35.63 26.24 -14.63
N LEU A 178 -36.25 25.14 -15.08
CA LEU A 178 -36.37 24.85 -16.51
C LEU A 178 -37.11 25.98 -17.25
N THR A 179 -38.22 26.45 -16.69
CA THR A 179 -39.02 27.53 -17.29
C THR A 179 -38.17 28.79 -17.47
N GLU A 180 -37.39 29.14 -16.45
CA GLU A 180 -36.49 30.30 -16.51
C GLU A 180 -35.31 30.06 -17.46
N ASN A 181 -34.71 28.86 -17.49
CA ASN A 181 -33.63 28.52 -18.41
C ASN A 181 -34.07 28.64 -19.88
N LEU A 182 -35.25 28.11 -20.23
CA LEU A 182 -35.80 28.19 -21.58
C LEU A 182 -36.08 29.63 -22.00
N LYS A 183 -36.62 30.46 -21.09
CA LYS A 183 -36.83 31.89 -21.33
C LYS A 183 -35.52 32.65 -21.56
N GLN A 184 -34.47 32.29 -20.83
CA GLN A 184 -33.17 32.95 -20.97
C GLN A 184 -32.43 32.55 -22.24
N LEU A 185 -32.51 31.27 -22.62
CA LEU A 185 -31.88 30.75 -23.82
C LEU A 185 -32.43 31.42 -25.08
N ASP A 186 -33.75 31.69 -25.13
CA ASP A 186 -34.43 32.38 -26.25
C ASP A 186 -33.93 31.93 -27.62
N CYS A 187 -33.82 30.61 -27.78
CA CYS A 187 -33.24 29.95 -28.94
C CYS A 187 -34.34 29.48 -29.89
N ASP A 188 -34.02 29.39 -31.18
CA ASP A 188 -34.88 28.70 -32.13
C ASP A 188 -34.90 27.18 -31.89
N SER A 189 -35.84 26.50 -32.54
CA SER A 189 -36.05 25.05 -32.38
C SER A 189 -34.81 24.23 -32.74
N GLU A 190 -34.03 24.68 -33.73
CA GLU A 190 -32.79 24.01 -34.15
C GLU A 190 -31.70 24.13 -33.08
N SER A 191 -31.47 25.32 -32.54
CA SER A 191 -30.50 25.56 -31.46
C SER A 191 -30.89 24.83 -30.18
N LEU A 192 -32.17 24.80 -29.81
CA LEU A 192 -32.67 23.98 -28.71
C LEU A 192 -32.47 22.48 -28.98
N GLY A 193 -32.64 22.04 -30.22
CA GLY A 193 -32.33 20.67 -30.64
C GLY A 193 -30.88 20.29 -30.32
N VAL A 194 -29.91 21.13 -30.71
CA VAL A 194 -28.48 20.92 -30.44
C VAL A 194 -28.19 20.87 -28.94
N LEU A 195 -28.80 21.77 -28.15
CA LEU A 195 -28.60 21.79 -26.70
C LEU A 195 -29.19 20.54 -26.03
N PHE A 196 -30.39 20.09 -26.42
CA PHE A 196 -30.96 18.87 -25.84
C PHE A 196 -30.21 17.61 -26.29
N GLU A 197 -29.67 17.58 -27.51
CA GLU A 197 -28.88 16.46 -27.98
C GLU A 197 -27.58 16.28 -27.17
N HIS A 198 -26.86 17.37 -26.90
CA HIS A 198 -25.55 17.30 -26.25
C HIS A 198 -25.57 17.55 -24.73
N MET A 199 -26.57 18.26 -24.22
CA MET A 199 -26.58 18.71 -22.82
C MET A 199 -27.97 18.83 -22.18
N ALA A 200 -28.95 18.00 -22.58
CA ALA A 200 -30.33 18.03 -22.04
C ALA A 200 -30.39 18.19 -20.51
N ARG A 201 -29.54 17.48 -19.76
CA ARG A 201 -29.51 17.57 -18.30
C ARG A 201 -29.20 18.97 -17.78
N HIS A 202 -28.32 19.71 -18.44
CA HIS A 202 -27.98 21.07 -18.03
C HIS A 202 -29.12 22.05 -18.32
N VAL A 203 -29.76 21.94 -19.49
CA VAL A 203 -30.95 22.75 -19.80
C VAL A 203 -32.06 22.48 -18.77
N LEU A 204 -32.25 21.20 -18.41
CA LEU A 204 -33.31 20.75 -17.51
C LEU A 204 -33.07 21.11 -16.04
N PHE A 205 -31.81 21.13 -15.58
CA PHE A 205 -31.54 21.11 -14.14
C PHE A 205 -30.51 22.12 -13.64
N THR A 206 -29.79 22.82 -14.52
CA THR A 206 -28.84 23.86 -14.09
C THR A 206 -29.61 25.05 -13.54
N GLN A 207 -29.06 25.69 -12.50
CA GLN A 207 -29.65 26.90 -11.95
C GLN A 207 -29.61 28.04 -12.97
N PRO A 208 -30.67 28.87 -13.07
CA PRO A 208 -30.74 29.93 -14.08
C PRO A 208 -29.60 30.96 -14.03
N GLN A 209 -28.95 31.12 -12.87
CA GLN A 209 -27.81 32.02 -12.73
C GLN A 209 -26.60 31.63 -13.59
N HIS A 210 -26.35 30.33 -13.81
CA HIS A 210 -25.22 29.88 -14.65
C HIS A 210 -25.51 30.11 -16.14
N TRP A 211 -26.77 30.00 -16.55
CA TRP A 211 -27.21 30.36 -17.89
C TRP A 211 -27.10 31.88 -18.13
N ARG A 212 -27.57 32.71 -17.18
CA ARG A 212 -27.32 34.16 -17.22
C ARG A 212 -25.85 34.50 -17.33
N PHE A 213 -24.99 33.80 -16.60
CA PHE A 213 -23.56 34.02 -16.66
C PHE A 213 -23.01 33.81 -18.09
N LEU A 214 -23.29 32.67 -18.74
CA LEU A 214 -22.82 32.41 -20.10
C LEU A 214 -23.39 33.42 -21.12
N LEU A 215 -24.69 33.70 -21.03
CA LEU A 215 -25.41 34.50 -22.03
C LEU A 215 -25.16 36.01 -21.87
N GLN A 216 -25.08 36.50 -20.64
CA GLN A 216 -25.02 37.94 -20.33
C GLN A 216 -23.61 38.41 -20.00
N VAL A 217 -22.81 37.61 -19.27
CA VAL A 217 -21.43 37.97 -18.91
C VAL A 217 -20.47 37.57 -20.01
N LEU A 218 -20.46 36.29 -20.39
CA LEU A 218 -19.57 35.79 -21.47
C LEU A 218 -20.08 36.11 -22.89
N LYS A 219 -21.34 36.55 -23.02
CA LYS A 219 -21.99 36.92 -24.30
C LYS A 219 -22.00 35.78 -25.33
N ILE A 220 -22.02 34.53 -24.88
CA ILE A 220 -22.04 33.35 -25.75
C ILE A 220 -23.48 33.10 -26.19
N ARG A 221 -23.74 33.04 -27.50
CA ARG A 221 -25.11 32.90 -28.04
C ARG A 221 -25.33 31.68 -28.91
N ARG A 222 -24.27 31.11 -29.48
CA ARG A 222 -24.38 29.98 -30.40
C ARG A 222 -24.49 28.69 -29.60
N ALA A 223 -25.48 27.85 -29.92
CA ALA A 223 -25.69 26.57 -29.23
C ALA A 223 -24.43 25.70 -29.21
N VAL A 224 -23.71 25.62 -30.34
CA VAL A 224 -22.45 24.86 -30.46
C VAL A 224 -21.34 25.33 -29.51
N ASP A 225 -21.30 26.63 -29.20
CA ASP A 225 -20.30 27.20 -28.29
C ASP A 225 -20.73 27.00 -26.83
N LEU A 226 -22.03 27.13 -26.53
CA LEU A 226 -22.59 26.85 -25.20
C LEU A 226 -22.31 25.41 -24.74
N VAL A 227 -22.32 24.44 -25.66
CA VAL A 227 -21.97 23.02 -25.39
C VAL A 227 -20.58 22.83 -24.82
N ARG A 228 -19.66 23.76 -25.05
CA ARG A 228 -18.28 23.67 -24.58
C ARG A 228 -18.11 24.07 -23.11
N PHE A 229 -19.15 24.63 -22.48
CA PHE A 229 -19.12 25.16 -21.10
C PHE A 229 -19.77 24.24 -20.06
N ASP A 230 -19.67 22.93 -20.27
CA ASP A 230 -20.22 21.88 -19.41
C ASP A 230 -19.86 22.06 -17.93
N ARG A 231 -18.60 22.42 -17.61
CA ARG A 231 -18.16 22.60 -16.22
C ARG A 231 -18.85 23.76 -15.52
N LEU A 232 -19.02 24.90 -16.20
CA LEU A 232 -19.71 26.07 -15.62
C LEU A 232 -21.20 25.76 -15.39
N LEU A 233 -21.81 24.95 -16.25
CA LEU A 233 -23.22 24.57 -16.14
C LEU A 233 -23.47 23.45 -15.12
N GLY A 234 -22.49 22.58 -14.88
CA GLY A 234 -22.62 21.42 -13.99
C GLY A 234 -22.24 21.65 -12.52
N GLY A 235 -21.53 22.74 -12.21
CA GLY A 235 -21.08 23.06 -10.86
C GLY A 235 -22.19 23.54 -9.92
N HIS A 236 -21.97 23.39 -8.61
CA HIS A 236 -22.72 24.10 -7.56
C HIS A 236 -22.05 25.42 -7.14
N GLN A 237 -20.82 25.64 -7.61
CA GLN A 237 -20.02 26.83 -7.32
C GLN A 237 -20.50 28.03 -8.13
N THR A 238 -20.40 29.22 -7.54
CA THR A 238 -20.72 30.47 -8.22
C THR A 238 -19.68 30.77 -9.30
N CYS A 239 -20.11 31.37 -10.41
CA CYS A 239 -19.20 31.79 -11.49
C CYS A 239 -18.73 33.23 -11.24
N SER A 240 -17.42 33.49 -11.27
CA SER A 240 -16.88 34.84 -11.09
C SER A 240 -17.08 35.71 -12.33
N ALA A 241 -18.00 36.67 -12.26
CA ALA A 241 -18.24 37.62 -13.35
C ALA A 241 -17.07 38.59 -13.54
N GLU A 242 -16.49 39.05 -12.44
CA GLU A 242 -15.36 39.97 -12.46
C GLU A 242 -14.14 39.34 -13.14
N PHE A 243 -13.77 38.10 -12.76
CA PHE A 243 -12.63 37.42 -13.36
C PHE A 243 -12.87 37.07 -14.84
N ALA A 244 -14.09 36.66 -15.20
CA ALA A 244 -14.46 36.40 -16.59
C ALA A 244 -14.38 37.66 -17.47
N LEU A 245 -14.81 38.82 -16.94
CA LEU A 245 -14.67 40.11 -17.64
C LEU A 245 -13.19 40.52 -17.76
N ALA A 246 -12.35 40.20 -16.77
CA ALA A 246 -10.91 40.41 -16.87
C ALA A 246 -10.28 39.57 -17.99
N LEU A 247 -10.67 38.29 -18.12
CA LEU A 247 -10.25 37.42 -19.22
C LEU A 247 -10.64 38.00 -20.59
N LEU A 248 -11.90 38.43 -20.75
CA LEU A 248 -12.39 39.07 -21.98
C LEU A 248 -11.62 40.36 -22.30
N THR A 249 -11.36 41.19 -21.28
CA THR A 249 -10.61 42.45 -21.44
C THR A 249 -9.16 42.20 -21.86
N ALA A 250 -8.56 41.11 -21.39
CA ALA A 250 -7.23 40.66 -21.81
C ALA A 250 -7.21 39.98 -23.19
N GLY A 251 -8.37 39.83 -23.86
CA GLY A 251 -8.47 39.28 -25.21
C GLY A 251 -8.77 37.78 -25.30
N ALA A 252 -9.32 37.16 -24.25
CA ALA A 252 -9.74 35.76 -24.31
C ALA A 252 -10.88 35.57 -25.32
N ASP A 253 -10.65 34.69 -26.29
CA ASP A 253 -11.68 34.18 -27.20
C ASP A 253 -12.42 32.98 -26.57
N ILE A 254 -13.30 32.33 -27.34
CA ILE A 254 -14.08 31.18 -26.86
C ILE A 254 -13.14 30.05 -26.39
N ASP A 255 -12.04 29.80 -27.09
CA ASP A 255 -11.09 28.75 -26.73
C ASP A 255 -10.37 29.07 -25.42
N GLY A 256 -9.94 30.32 -25.22
CA GLY A 256 -9.36 30.80 -23.98
C GLY A 256 -10.33 30.72 -22.79
N LEU A 257 -11.60 31.10 -22.99
CA LEU A 257 -12.64 30.98 -21.96
C LEU A 257 -12.94 29.51 -21.61
N VAL A 258 -12.96 28.63 -22.63
CA VAL A 258 -13.16 27.19 -22.43
C VAL A 258 -12.02 26.58 -21.60
N ALA A 259 -10.77 26.96 -21.86
CA ALA A 259 -9.63 26.51 -21.07
C ALA A 259 -9.72 26.98 -19.61
N CYS A 260 -10.17 28.21 -19.38
CA CYS A 260 -10.21 28.86 -18.06
C CYS A 260 -11.46 28.57 -17.21
N GLN A 261 -12.37 27.69 -17.63
CA GLN A 261 -13.61 27.39 -16.87
C GLN A 261 -13.36 27.03 -15.41
N LYS A 262 -12.29 26.29 -15.11
CA LYS A 262 -11.93 25.92 -13.74
C LYS A 262 -11.58 27.14 -12.89
N LEU A 263 -10.82 28.08 -13.46
CA LEU A 263 -10.41 29.31 -12.77
C LEU A 263 -11.59 30.24 -12.51
N ILE A 264 -12.53 30.34 -13.45
CA ILE A 264 -13.76 31.15 -13.29
C ILE A 264 -14.60 30.63 -12.12
N LEU A 265 -14.66 29.31 -11.91
CA LEU A 265 -15.37 28.71 -10.77
C LEU A 265 -14.59 28.89 -9.48
N ALA A 266 -13.29 28.62 -9.49
CA ALA A 266 -12.45 28.73 -8.29
C ALA A 266 -12.37 30.16 -7.73
N THR A 267 -12.53 31.18 -8.59
CA THR A 267 -12.58 32.59 -8.21
C THR A 267 -13.97 33.06 -7.79
N GLY A 268 -15.03 32.29 -7.99
CA GLY A 268 -16.40 32.72 -7.75
C GLY A 268 -16.81 32.84 -6.28
N GLU A 269 -16.05 32.24 -5.37
CA GLU A 269 -16.26 32.30 -3.92
C GLU A 269 -15.29 33.29 -3.23
N ILE A 270 -14.39 33.92 -3.97
CA ILE A 270 -13.40 34.88 -3.44
C ILE A 270 -14.04 36.26 -3.34
N ALA A 271 -14.03 36.85 -2.15
CA ALA A 271 -14.70 38.13 -1.88
C ALA A 271 -13.99 39.34 -2.52
N ASP A 272 -12.65 39.34 -2.59
CA ASP A 272 -11.85 40.39 -3.24
C ASP A 272 -10.93 39.78 -4.29
N LEU A 273 -11.20 40.09 -5.56
CA LEU A 273 -10.46 39.58 -6.71
C LEU A 273 -9.32 40.51 -7.16
N THR A 274 -9.11 41.64 -6.47
CA THR A 274 -8.03 42.58 -6.79
C THR A 274 -6.65 41.89 -6.82
N PRO A 275 -6.28 41.07 -5.82
CA PRO A 275 -4.99 40.38 -5.82
C PRO A 275 -4.87 39.35 -6.94
N VAL A 276 -5.95 38.61 -7.23
CA VAL A 276 -6.00 37.60 -8.30
C VAL A 276 -5.83 38.26 -9.66
N THR A 277 -6.51 39.38 -9.89
CA THR A 277 -6.43 40.16 -11.12
C THR A 277 -5.05 40.80 -11.31
N ALA A 278 -4.41 41.26 -10.23
CA ALA A 278 -3.04 41.74 -10.29
C ALA A 278 -2.06 40.63 -10.71
N ARG A 279 -2.14 39.44 -10.10
CA ARG A 279 -1.32 38.27 -10.46
C ARG A 279 -1.56 37.80 -11.89
N PHE A 280 -2.82 37.78 -12.31
CA PHE A 280 -3.24 37.50 -13.68
C PHE A 280 -2.57 38.44 -14.69
N ASN A 281 -2.61 39.76 -14.45
CA ASN A 281 -1.98 40.74 -15.33
C ASN A 281 -0.46 40.58 -15.41
N VAL A 282 0.20 40.20 -14.30
CA VAL A 282 1.65 39.91 -14.27
C VAL A 282 1.99 38.74 -15.19
N LEU A 283 1.21 37.64 -15.16
CA LEU A 283 1.46 36.44 -15.97
C LEU A 283 1.24 36.66 -17.48
N LEU A 284 0.35 37.58 -17.86
CA LEU A 284 0.11 37.92 -19.27
C LEU A 284 1.09 38.96 -19.83
N SER A 285 1.81 39.66 -18.95
CA SER A 285 2.74 40.72 -19.34
C SER A 285 4.14 40.18 -19.62
N ALA A 286 4.98 41.02 -20.24
CA ALA A 286 6.40 40.74 -20.39
C ALA A 286 7.05 40.51 -19.02
N PRO A 287 8.01 39.56 -18.90
CA PRO A 287 8.55 38.69 -19.94
C PRO A 287 7.79 37.35 -20.11
N TRP A 288 6.74 37.09 -19.33
CA TRP A 288 6.13 35.77 -19.19
C TRP A 288 5.19 35.41 -20.35
N PHE A 289 4.31 36.33 -20.76
CA PHE A 289 3.38 36.17 -21.89
C PHE A 289 2.67 34.79 -21.93
N LEU A 290 2.08 34.35 -20.82
CA LEU A 290 1.32 33.10 -20.79
C LEU A 290 0.09 33.18 -21.71
N THR A 291 -0.17 32.11 -22.46
CA THR A 291 -1.45 31.93 -23.14
C THR A 291 -2.56 31.55 -22.15
N PHE A 292 -3.83 31.72 -22.52
CA PHE A 292 -4.95 31.33 -21.65
C PHE A 292 -4.98 29.83 -21.31
N GLU A 293 -4.51 28.97 -22.22
CA GLU A 293 -4.36 27.54 -21.95
C GLU A 293 -3.26 27.27 -20.91
N GLN A 294 -2.13 27.96 -21.02
CA GLN A 294 -1.04 27.86 -20.04
C GLN A 294 -1.47 28.41 -18.67
N LEU A 295 -2.21 29.52 -18.65
CA LEU A 295 -2.78 30.11 -17.45
C LEU A 295 -3.74 29.14 -16.75
N ALA A 296 -4.60 28.44 -17.49
CA ALA A 296 -5.49 27.41 -16.95
C ALA A 296 -4.74 26.27 -16.27
N SER A 297 -3.49 26.01 -16.68
CA SER A 297 -2.61 25.01 -16.06
C SER A 297 -1.79 25.51 -14.87
N ALA A 298 -1.88 26.82 -14.56
CA ALA A 298 -1.07 27.54 -13.59
C ALA A 298 -1.94 28.20 -12.48
N GLU A 299 -3.01 27.51 -12.10
CA GLU A 299 -3.99 27.94 -11.08
C GLU A 299 -3.35 28.39 -9.77
N ASP A 300 -2.29 27.71 -9.32
CA ASP A 300 -1.61 28.02 -8.07
C ASP A 300 -1.04 29.43 -8.04
N TYR A 301 -0.52 29.93 -9.17
CA TYR A 301 0.00 31.30 -9.26
C TYR A 301 -1.08 32.36 -9.04
N LEU A 302 -2.33 32.05 -9.37
CA LEU A 302 -3.45 32.97 -9.21
C LEU A 302 -4.05 32.86 -7.81
N LEU A 303 -4.31 31.63 -7.35
CA LEU A 303 -5.14 31.39 -6.17
C LEU A 303 -4.36 31.31 -4.85
N LEU A 304 -3.08 30.92 -4.85
CA LEU A 304 -2.32 30.87 -3.60
C LEU A 304 -1.97 32.27 -3.12
N GLU A 305 -2.28 32.56 -1.85
CA GLU A 305 -1.93 33.82 -1.19
C GLU A 305 -0.42 33.93 -0.91
N ARG A 306 0.36 34.18 -1.96
CA ARG A 306 1.80 34.43 -1.89
C ARG A 306 2.19 35.59 -2.80
N ASP A 307 3.42 36.07 -2.62
CA ASP A 307 4.00 37.12 -3.45
C ASP A 307 4.54 36.54 -4.76
N LEU A 308 3.66 36.48 -5.76
CA LEU A 308 3.99 36.02 -7.11
C LEU A 308 5.07 36.90 -7.76
N SER A 309 4.99 38.22 -7.56
CA SER A 309 5.90 39.17 -8.20
C SER A 309 7.33 38.96 -7.71
N ALA A 310 7.53 38.83 -6.39
CA ALA A 310 8.83 38.52 -5.83
C ALA A 310 9.37 37.16 -6.32
N TYR A 311 8.50 36.15 -6.42
CA TYR A 311 8.88 34.82 -6.91
C TYR A 311 9.33 34.84 -8.38
N LEU A 312 8.57 35.50 -9.24
CA LEU A 312 8.87 35.64 -10.67
C LEU A 312 10.11 36.52 -10.91
N GLN A 313 10.32 37.55 -10.09
CA GLN A 313 11.53 38.36 -10.14
C GLN A 313 12.78 37.51 -9.88
N VAL A 314 12.74 36.61 -8.87
CA VAL A 314 13.84 35.68 -8.62
C VAL A 314 14.11 34.79 -9.83
N LEU A 315 13.09 34.24 -10.49
CA LEU A 315 13.28 33.48 -11.73
C LEU A 315 13.98 34.32 -12.82
N GLN A 316 13.55 35.56 -12.99
CA GLN A 316 14.13 36.48 -13.97
C GLN A 316 15.60 36.81 -13.66
N GLU A 317 15.96 37.02 -12.39
CA GLU A 317 17.34 37.28 -11.94
C GLU A 317 18.30 36.15 -12.31
N TYR A 318 17.82 34.90 -12.29
CA TYR A 318 18.59 33.72 -12.69
C TYR A 318 18.42 33.32 -14.16
N GLY A 319 17.84 34.19 -15.00
CA GLY A 319 17.75 34.00 -16.45
C GLY A 319 16.54 33.18 -16.92
N PHE A 320 15.58 32.89 -16.05
CA PHE A 320 14.36 32.13 -16.35
C PHE A 320 13.18 33.06 -16.67
N SER A 321 13.28 33.84 -17.74
CA SER A 321 12.31 34.89 -18.10
C SER A 321 11.39 34.51 -19.27
N THR A 322 10.84 33.28 -19.28
CA THR A 322 9.98 32.79 -20.36
C THR A 322 8.73 32.08 -19.82
N ALA A 323 7.67 31.99 -20.65
CA ALA A 323 6.47 31.22 -20.33
C ALA A 323 6.78 29.78 -19.91
N SER A 324 7.67 29.10 -20.65
CA SER A 324 8.04 27.71 -20.37
C SER A 324 8.76 27.57 -19.03
N ALA A 325 9.59 28.55 -18.64
CA ALA A 325 10.24 28.55 -17.35
C ALA A 325 9.24 28.77 -16.21
N ALA A 326 8.34 29.76 -16.32
CA ALA A 326 7.28 29.94 -15.33
C ALA A 326 6.45 28.67 -15.13
N LEU A 327 6.09 27.98 -16.22
CA LEU A 327 5.34 26.72 -16.12
C LEU A 327 6.15 25.57 -15.51
N ALA A 328 7.46 25.49 -15.80
CA ALA A 328 8.34 24.48 -15.21
C ALA A 328 8.42 24.63 -13.68
N PHE A 329 8.51 25.87 -13.19
CA PHE A 329 8.65 26.17 -11.76
C PHE A 329 7.33 26.30 -10.99
N LYS A 330 6.18 26.09 -11.63
CA LYS A 330 4.86 26.22 -10.99
C LYS A 330 4.69 25.32 -9.75
N VAL A 331 5.21 24.09 -9.80
CA VAL A 331 5.11 23.13 -8.70
C VAL A 331 5.97 23.59 -7.52
N SER A 332 7.11 24.21 -7.80
CA SER A 332 8.00 24.77 -6.78
C SER A 332 7.35 25.94 -6.05
N TYR A 333 6.52 26.75 -6.72
CA TYR A 333 5.77 27.86 -6.11
C TYR A 333 4.74 27.41 -5.07
N GLN A 334 4.22 26.19 -5.15
CA GLN A 334 3.33 25.66 -4.11
C GLN A 334 4.06 25.48 -2.78
N ARG A 335 5.39 25.29 -2.80
CA ARG A 335 6.18 24.91 -1.61
C ARG A 335 7.12 26.02 -1.18
N LEU A 336 7.85 26.62 -2.11
CA LEU A 336 8.95 27.53 -1.83
C LEU A 336 8.57 29.00 -1.97
N GLY A 337 9.01 29.81 -1.00
CA GLY A 337 8.92 31.27 -1.09
C GLY A 337 9.99 31.86 -2.01
N ALA A 338 9.91 33.16 -2.30
CA ALA A 338 10.90 33.85 -3.13
C ALA A 338 12.33 33.74 -2.53
N GLU A 339 12.47 33.88 -1.22
CA GLU A 339 13.76 33.79 -0.52
C GLU A 339 14.38 32.39 -0.64
N GLU A 340 13.60 31.34 -0.33
CA GLU A 340 14.06 29.95 -0.46
C GLU A 340 14.39 29.59 -1.90
N MET A 341 13.57 30.07 -2.85
CA MET A 341 13.80 29.89 -4.28
C MET A 341 15.13 30.51 -4.70
N SER A 342 15.41 31.74 -4.24
CA SER A 342 16.66 32.43 -4.54
C SER A 342 17.88 31.65 -4.02
N ARG A 343 17.80 31.08 -2.81
CA ARG A 343 18.86 30.23 -2.25
C ARG A 343 19.11 28.98 -3.12
N TRP A 344 18.06 28.29 -3.53
CA TRP A 344 18.18 27.10 -4.40
C TRP A 344 18.71 27.41 -5.80
N LEU A 345 18.28 28.53 -6.38
CA LEU A 345 18.80 28.98 -7.66
C LEU A 345 20.25 29.47 -7.55
N ALA A 346 20.64 30.11 -6.46
CA ALA A 346 22.04 30.47 -6.18
C ALA A 346 22.95 29.23 -6.16
N ILE A 347 22.50 28.14 -5.54
CA ILE A 347 23.21 26.85 -5.51
C ILE A 347 23.40 26.30 -6.92
N SER A 348 22.35 26.39 -7.75
CA SER A 348 22.33 25.77 -9.08
C SER A 348 22.85 26.65 -10.22
N ALA A 349 22.99 27.96 -10.03
CA ALA A 349 23.29 28.93 -11.08
C ALA A 349 24.53 28.55 -11.91
N LEU A 350 25.66 28.24 -11.24
CA LEU A 350 26.89 27.84 -11.93
C LEU A 350 26.80 26.40 -12.47
N PRO A 351 26.43 25.37 -11.68
CA PRO A 351 26.53 24.00 -12.17
C PRO A 351 25.44 23.64 -13.20
N ALA A 352 24.30 24.34 -13.20
CA ALA A 352 23.20 24.13 -14.13
C ALA A 352 23.28 25.03 -15.38
N ALA A 353 24.38 25.76 -15.58
CA ALA A 353 24.57 26.58 -16.78
C ALA A 353 24.35 25.75 -18.07
N GLY A 354 23.49 26.24 -18.96
CA GLY A 354 23.12 25.56 -20.22
C GLY A 354 22.08 24.45 -20.09
N GLN A 355 21.53 24.19 -18.90
CA GLN A 355 20.42 23.24 -18.72
C GLN A 355 19.06 23.87 -19.05
N THR A 356 18.07 23.03 -19.35
CA THR A 356 16.71 23.48 -19.61
C THR A 356 16.00 23.90 -18.32
N PRO A 357 15.04 24.84 -18.36
CA PRO A 357 14.26 25.22 -17.18
C PRO A 357 13.56 24.03 -16.49
N SER A 358 13.08 23.05 -17.28
CA SER A 358 12.46 21.83 -16.74
C SER A 358 13.44 21.00 -15.93
N ALA A 359 14.66 20.79 -16.42
CA ALA A 359 15.66 20.00 -15.71
C ALA A 359 16.05 20.63 -14.37
N VAL A 360 16.21 21.96 -14.34
CA VAL A 360 16.50 22.69 -13.10
C VAL A 360 15.31 22.65 -12.14
N ALA A 361 14.08 22.83 -12.63
CA ALA A 361 12.88 22.74 -11.82
C ALA A 361 12.68 21.34 -11.21
N GLU A 362 12.90 20.28 -11.98
CA GLU A 362 12.84 18.89 -11.51
C GLU A 362 13.90 18.60 -10.45
N TRP A 363 15.14 19.04 -10.68
CA TRP A 363 16.20 18.92 -9.67
C TRP A 363 15.83 19.66 -8.39
N LEU A 364 15.37 20.91 -8.50
CA LEU A 364 15.01 21.74 -7.36
C LEU A 364 13.84 21.12 -6.59
N GLN A 365 12.84 20.55 -7.27
CA GLN A 365 11.75 19.82 -6.63
C GLN A 365 12.27 18.63 -5.81
N LYS A 366 13.23 17.87 -6.35
CA LYS A 366 13.86 16.74 -5.65
C LYS A 366 14.71 17.19 -4.45
N ALA A 367 15.52 18.24 -4.62
CA ALA A 367 16.43 18.75 -3.61
C ALA A 367 15.67 19.43 -2.43
N SER A 368 14.71 20.28 -2.76
CA SER A 368 13.93 21.05 -1.78
C SER A 368 13.00 20.19 -0.92
N ALA A 369 12.48 19.08 -1.44
CA ALA A 369 11.64 18.18 -0.65
C ALA A 369 12.35 17.61 0.59
N GLY A 370 13.69 17.62 0.63
CA GLY A 370 14.47 17.16 1.79
C GLY A 370 14.73 18.24 2.84
N GLY A 371 14.55 19.52 2.51
CA GLY A 371 14.84 20.64 3.42
C GLY A 371 16.32 20.88 3.72
N TYR A 372 17.25 20.16 3.10
CA TYR A 372 18.69 20.20 3.41
C TYR A 372 19.46 21.31 2.68
N VAL A 373 18.89 22.50 2.53
CA VAL A 373 19.50 23.61 1.77
C VAL A 373 20.91 23.95 2.27
N GLU A 374 21.14 23.90 3.58
CA GLU A 374 22.43 24.19 4.20
C GLU A 374 23.53 23.21 3.78
N SER A 375 23.20 21.94 3.57
CA SER A 375 24.14 20.92 3.09
C SER A 375 24.59 21.23 1.67
N PHE A 376 23.68 21.68 0.81
CA PHE A 376 24.01 22.08 -0.56
C PHE A 376 24.84 23.37 -0.58
N GLU A 377 24.50 24.36 0.25
CA GLU A 377 25.33 25.57 0.39
C GLU A 377 26.74 25.22 0.86
N TYR A 378 26.87 24.30 1.82
CA TYR A 378 28.17 23.81 2.27
C TYR A 378 28.95 23.14 1.13
N LEU A 379 28.34 22.22 0.40
CA LEU A 379 28.97 21.54 -0.75
C LEU A 379 29.32 22.52 -1.89
N GLN A 380 28.53 23.58 -2.08
CA GLN A 380 28.83 24.63 -3.05
C GLN A 380 30.04 25.47 -2.61
N ARG A 381 30.04 26.00 -1.37
CA ARG A 381 31.12 26.82 -0.81
C ARG A 381 32.44 26.06 -0.76
N SER A 382 32.35 24.77 -0.50
CA SER A 382 33.51 23.87 -0.46
C SER A 382 33.99 23.47 -1.88
N GLY A 383 33.27 23.82 -2.94
CA GLY A 383 33.69 23.63 -4.33
C GLY A 383 33.45 22.23 -4.89
N GLU A 384 32.59 21.43 -4.25
CA GLU A 384 32.23 20.09 -4.72
C GLU A 384 31.22 20.13 -5.87
N LEU A 385 30.37 21.16 -5.91
CA LEU A 385 29.29 21.29 -6.89
C LEU A 385 29.77 22.10 -8.10
N LYS A 386 30.31 21.42 -9.11
CA LYS A 386 30.86 22.05 -10.33
C LYS A 386 30.00 21.85 -11.57
N THR A 387 29.28 20.74 -11.63
CA THR A 387 28.45 20.35 -12.79
C THR A 387 27.03 20.02 -12.35
N PHE A 388 26.09 20.01 -13.28
CA PHE A 388 24.71 19.60 -13.00
C PHE A 388 24.63 18.17 -12.47
N SER A 389 25.50 17.27 -12.94
CA SER A 389 25.60 15.91 -12.40
C SER A 389 26.00 15.91 -10.92
N HIS A 390 26.88 16.81 -10.49
CA HIS A 390 27.26 16.93 -9.08
C HIS A 390 26.08 17.38 -8.22
N LEU A 391 25.24 18.30 -8.71
CA LEU A 391 24.00 18.69 -8.02
C LEU A 391 23.03 17.52 -7.84
N CYS A 392 22.87 16.69 -8.87
CA CYS A 392 22.02 15.51 -8.79
C CYS A 392 22.58 14.45 -7.82
N GLN A 393 23.89 14.24 -7.82
CA GLN A 393 24.54 13.29 -6.91
C GLN A 393 24.53 13.77 -5.45
N ALA A 394 24.70 15.09 -5.22
CA ALA A 394 24.71 15.68 -3.88
C ALA A 394 23.39 15.49 -3.10
N ILE A 395 22.26 15.25 -3.78
CA ILE A 395 20.98 14.88 -3.16
C ILE A 395 21.16 13.67 -2.22
N ARG A 396 22.07 12.75 -2.51
CA ARG A 396 22.35 11.56 -1.69
C ARG A 396 23.08 11.89 -0.38
N LEU A 397 23.95 12.90 -0.41
CA LEU A 397 24.79 13.30 0.72
C LEU A 397 24.11 14.37 1.59
N ALA A 398 23.18 15.14 1.01
CA ALA A 398 22.51 16.24 1.71
C ALA A 398 21.86 15.86 3.05
N PRO A 399 21.24 14.66 3.23
CA PRO A 399 20.66 14.24 4.51
C PRO A 399 21.66 14.11 5.67
N LEU A 400 22.97 13.97 5.37
CA LEU A 400 24.01 13.95 6.40
C LEU A 400 24.07 15.28 7.19
N GLY A 401 23.59 16.37 6.58
CA GLY A 401 23.65 17.70 7.17
C GLY A 401 25.01 18.37 6.98
N SER A 402 25.01 19.71 7.03
CA SER A 402 26.21 20.54 6.89
C SER A 402 27.29 20.21 7.93
N THR A 403 26.89 19.95 9.18
CA THR A 403 27.80 19.59 10.29
C THR A 403 28.60 18.32 10.02
N LEU A 404 27.93 17.23 9.61
CA LEU A 404 28.60 15.95 9.37
C LEU A 404 29.46 16.02 8.10
N LEU A 405 28.97 16.69 7.04
CA LEU A 405 29.76 16.95 5.83
C LEU A 405 31.03 17.75 6.14
N GLY A 406 30.91 18.77 7.00
CA GLY A 406 32.02 19.54 7.56
C GLY A 406 33.06 18.65 8.22
N TYR A 407 32.62 17.85 9.19
CA TYR A 407 33.46 16.89 9.89
C TYR A 407 34.19 15.91 8.94
N LEU A 408 33.46 15.30 8.01
CA LEU A 408 34.02 14.31 7.08
C LEU A 408 35.08 14.92 6.15
N ARG A 409 34.84 16.14 5.67
CA ARG A 409 35.75 16.78 4.73
C ARG A 409 36.94 17.44 5.45
N GLU A 410 36.66 18.24 6.47
CA GLU A 410 37.66 19.11 7.11
C GLU A 410 38.50 18.36 8.13
N GLU A 411 37.89 17.45 8.91
CA GLU A 411 38.60 16.69 9.94
C GLU A 411 39.08 15.33 9.46
N ARG A 412 38.30 14.65 8.60
CA ARG A 412 38.63 13.31 8.09
C ARG A 412 39.28 13.30 6.71
N GLY A 413 39.38 14.45 6.05
CA GLY A 413 40.11 14.59 4.79
C GLY A 413 39.42 13.95 3.59
N LEU A 414 38.11 13.66 3.67
CA LEU A 414 37.32 13.15 2.53
C LEU A 414 36.99 14.31 1.57
N VAL A 415 37.96 14.69 0.75
CA VAL A 415 37.85 15.80 -0.21
C VAL A 415 37.47 15.26 -1.59
N GLY A 416 36.48 15.87 -2.22
CA GLY A 416 35.99 15.47 -3.54
C GLY A 416 34.66 14.70 -3.46
N LEU A 417 33.67 15.14 -4.22
CA LEU A 417 32.36 14.50 -4.31
C LEU A 417 32.45 12.99 -4.63
N PRO A 418 33.29 12.51 -5.56
CA PRO A 418 33.44 11.07 -5.80
C PRO A 418 33.98 10.30 -4.59
N VAL A 419 34.89 10.90 -3.81
CA VAL A 419 35.46 10.28 -2.61
C VAL A 419 34.40 10.19 -1.51
N LEU A 420 33.65 11.27 -1.29
CA LEU A 420 32.55 11.28 -0.33
C LEU A 420 31.47 10.24 -0.68
N LEU A 421 31.09 10.15 -1.95
CA LEU A 421 30.13 9.15 -2.42
C LEU A 421 30.67 7.73 -2.26
N LYS A 422 31.93 7.47 -2.64
CA LYS A 422 32.55 6.16 -2.46
C LYS A 422 32.54 5.75 -1.00
N TRP A 423 33.00 6.62 -0.11
CA TRP A 423 33.02 6.37 1.33
C TRP A 423 31.61 6.10 1.86
N PHE A 424 30.65 6.95 1.49
CA PHE A 424 29.25 6.83 1.90
C PHE A 424 28.60 5.50 1.47
N TYR A 425 28.96 4.96 0.31
CA TYR A 425 28.38 3.72 -0.20
C TYR A 425 29.14 2.45 0.20
N HIS A 426 30.46 2.51 0.41
CA HIS A 426 31.31 1.33 0.59
C HIS A 426 31.98 1.22 1.96
N ASP A 427 32.30 2.35 2.59
CA ASP A 427 33.21 2.39 3.75
C ASP A 427 32.50 2.85 5.04
N ALA A 428 31.19 3.13 4.98
CA ALA A 428 30.44 3.76 6.08
C ALA A 428 29.07 3.10 6.36
N PRO A 429 29.02 1.79 6.70
CA PRO A 429 27.76 1.13 7.05
C PRO A 429 27.08 1.82 8.23
N GLY A 430 25.79 2.12 8.10
CA GLY A 430 24.97 2.79 9.13
C GLY A 430 25.03 4.32 9.15
N ILE A 431 25.84 4.96 8.29
CA ILE A 431 26.02 6.42 8.32
C ILE A 431 24.73 7.22 8.08
N LYS A 432 23.77 6.66 7.34
CA LYS A 432 22.54 7.38 6.99
C LYS A 432 21.56 7.55 8.14
N GLU A 433 21.71 6.73 9.18
CA GLU A 433 20.93 6.85 10.41
C GLU A 433 21.54 7.89 11.37
N VAL A 434 22.70 8.46 11.02
CA VAL A 434 23.41 9.44 11.85
C VAL A 434 22.88 10.85 11.56
N HIS A 435 22.11 11.39 12.51
CA HIS A 435 21.60 12.75 12.43
C HIS A 435 22.22 13.65 13.50
N LEU A 436 23.24 14.42 13.15
CA LEU A 436 23.76 15.44 14.06
C LEU A 436 22.80 16.63 14.00
N GLY A 437 22.19 17.00 15.13
CA GLY A 437 21.27 18.14 15.20
C GLY A 437 21.99 19.49 14.96
N ALA A 438 21.63 20.52 15.72
CA ALA A 438 22.14 21.89 15.53
C ALA A 438 23.64 22.12 15.88
N GLY A 439 24.46 21.07 16.05
CA GLY A 439 25.90 21.21 16.26
C GLY A 439 26.62 19.92 16.66
N LEU A 440 27.95 19.95 16.57
CA LEU A 440 28.84 18.86 16.94
C LEU A 440 29.38 19.06 18.38
N SER A 441 28.75 18.41 19.36
CA SER A 441 29.25 18.42 20.75
C SER A 441 30.53 17.58 20.91
N ALA A 442 31.30 17.80 21.98
CA ALA A 442 32.50 17.02 22.26
C ALA A 442 32.23 15.50 22.35
N ILE A 443 31.09 15.09 22.92
CA ILE A 443 30.69 13.68 22.95
C ILE A 443 30.31 13.19 21.54
N SER A 444 29.53 13.96 20.79
CA SER A 444 29.13 13.57 19.42
C SER A 444 30.35 13.38 18.53
N ARG A 445 31.35 14.27 18.66
CA ARG A 445 32.65 14.13 17.99
C ARG A 445 33.38 12.86 18.42
N THR A 446 33.43 12.58 19.72
CA THR A 446 34.06 11.35 20.25
C THR A 446 33.40 10.08 19.68
N LEU A 447 32.07 10.06 19.60
CA LEU A 447 31.32 8.95 19.02
C LEU A 447 31.60 8.80 17.53
N LEU A 448 31.63 9.90 16.77
CA LEU A 448 31.98 9.88 15.35
C LEU A 448 33.43 9.44 15.13
N ASP A 449 34.35 9.88 15.99
CA ASP A 449 35.75 9.53 15.89
C ASP A 449 35.98 8.03 16.06
N ASP A 450 35.30 7.42 17.03
CA ASP A 450 35.33 5.99 17.26
C ASP A 450 34.69 5.22 16.10
N ALA A 451 33.47 5.61 15.69
CA ALA A 451 32.76 4.99 14.55
C ALA A 451 33.57 5.07 13.24
N PHE A 452 34.16 6.24 12.95
CA PHE A 452 34.99 6.44 11.77
C PHE A 452 36.27 5.60 11.81
N THR A 453 36.93 5.51 12.97
CA THR A 453 38.15 4.70 13.14
C THR A 453 37.86 3.20 12.93
N ARG A 454 36.67 2.75 13.33
CA ARG A 454 36.21 1.37 13.18
C ARG A 454 35.59 1.07 11.82
N CYS A 455 35.32 2.08 11.01
CA CYS A 455 34.50 1.98 9.80
C CYS A 455 33.11 1.37 10.05
N ASP A 456 32.49 1.67 11.20
CA ASP A 456 31.17 1.15 11.58
C ASP A 456 30.35 2.22 12.30
N PHE A 457 29.28 2.70 11.65
CA PHE A 457 28.34 3.68 12.19
C PHE A 457 27.04 3.05 12.71
N THR A 458 26.87 1.72 12.62
CA THR A 458 25.64 1.03 13.04
C THR A 458 25.37 1.13 14.55
N LEU A 459 26.42 1.36 15.34
CA LEU A 459 26.35 1.53 16.79
C LEU A 459 25.99 2.95 17.22
N MET A 460 26.06 3.91 16.31
CA MET A 460 26.00 5.34 16.62
C MET A 460 24.67 5.74 17.26
N ALA A 461 23.55 5.25 16.75
CA ALA A 461 22.22 5.57 17.27
C ALA A 461 22.03 5.08 18.71
N GLY A 462 22.45 3.84 19.00
CA GLY A 462 22.40 3.27 20.35
C GLY A 462 23.32 4.00 21.32
N ASN A 463 24.58 4.21 20.94
CA ASN A 463 25.54 4.93 21.77
C ASN A 463 25.08 6.36 22.08
N ARG A 464 24.49 7.05 21.09
CA ARG A 464 23.92 8.37 21.30
C ARG A 464 22.73 8.33 22.26
N ALA A 465 21.84 7.34 22.14
CA ALA A 465 20.72 7.20 23.07
C ALA A 465 21.19 7.02 24.52
N CYS A 466 22.25 6.24 24.75
CA CYS A 466 22.85 6.09 26.08
C CYS A 466 23.36 7.42 26.65
N VAL A 467 24.06 8.20 25.82
CA VAL A 467 24.55 9.53 26.19
C VAL A 467 23.39 10.49 26.47
N GLU A 468 22.38 10.54 25.61
CA GLU A 468 21.22 11.42 25.78
C GLU A 468 20.43 11.06 27.05
N SER A 469 20.27 9.76 27.35
CA SER A 469 19.65 9.29 28.59
C SER A 469 20.39 9.81 29.83
N LEU A 470 21.73 9.75 29.81
CA LEU A 470 22.55 10.29 30.89
C LEU A 470 22.42 11.81 31.00
N LEU A 471 22.55 12.54 29.89
CA LEU A 471 22.45 14.00 29.86
C LEU A 471 21.07 14.47 30.35
N ASN A 472 19.99 13.82 29.92
CA ASN A 472 18.63 14.11 30.37
C ASN A 472 18.50 13.95 31.88
N ARG A 473 19.07 12.88 32.45
CA ARG A 473 19.05 12.64 33.90
C ARG A 473 19.75 13.76 34.67
N TYR A 474 20.96 14.15 34.27
CA TYR A 474 21.66 15.26 34.92
C TYR A 474 20.91 16.60 34.80
N VAL A 475 20.30 16.87 33.65
CA VAL A 475 19.47 18.07 33.45
C VAL A 475 18.25 18.03 34.38
N GLU A 476 17.55 16.90 34.46
CA GLU A 476 16.40 16.73 35.37
C GLU A 476 16.81 16.85 36.85
N ASP A 477 17.97 16.32 37.23
CA ASP A 477 18.49 16.42 38.59
C ASP A 477 18.89 17.86 38.95
N SER A 478 19.41 18.63 37.98
CA SER A 478 19.89 20.01 38.20
C SER A 478 18.80 21.07 38.08
N LEU A 479 17.89 20.94 37.12
CA LEU A 479 16.85 21.93 36.79
C LEU A 479 15.43 21.48 37.13
N GLY A 480 15.24 20.21 37.49
CA GLY A 480 13.92 19.59 37.55
C GLY A 480 13.39 19.21 36.16
N ARG A 481 12.19 18.61 36.15
CA ARG A 481 11.47 18.26 34.92
C ARG A 481 11.05 19.50 34.14
N TYR A 482 10.92 19.36 32.82
CA TYR A 482 10.49 20.44 31.95
C TYR A 482 9.14 21.05 32.42
N PRO A 483 9.05 22.38 32.60
CA PRO A 483 7.87 23.02 33.16
C PRO A 483 6.79 23.23 32.07
N TYR A 484 6.07 22.15 31.73
CA TYR A 484 5.04 22.17 30.67
C TYR A 484 3.97 23.27 30.84
N GLN A 485 3.60 23.56 32.08
CA GLN A 485 2.53 24.53 32.43
C GLN A 485 3.04 25.96 32.68
N ALA A 486 4.34 26.23 32.55
CA ALA A 486 4.92 27.54 32.78
C ALA A 486 4.75 28.50 31.59
N GLU A 487 4.98 29.79 31.85
CA GLU A 487 5.03 30.85 30.84
C GLU A 487 6.21 30.67 29.86
N ASN A 488 6.10 31.24 28.65
CA ASN A 488 7.11 31.11 27.60
C ASN A 488 8.50 31.59 28.04
N VAL A 489 8.59 32.62 28.88
CA VAL A 489 9.85 33.14 29.41
C VAL A 489 10.56 32.11 30.30
N GLN A 490 9.80 31.40 31.14
CA GLN A 490 10.36 30.35 32.01
C GLN A 490 10.77 29.11 31.21
N LYS A 491 10.01 28.77 30.15
CA LYS A 491 10.37 27.70 29.21
C LYS A 491 11.66 28.02 28.46
N GLU A 492 11.80 29.24 27.96
CA GLU A 492 13.02 29.71 27.30
C GLU A 492 14.21 29.70 28.25
N HIS A 493 14.03 30.16 29.49
CA HIS A 493 15.07 30.11 30.52
C HIS A 493 15.48 28.66 30.86
N TYR A 494 14.53 27.72 30.90
CA TYR A 494 14.82 26.29 31.06
C TYR A 494 15.64 25.76 29.88
N PHE A 495 15.28 26.07 28.63
CA PHE A 495 16.03 25.64 27.45
C PHE A 495 17.45 26.19 27.41
N GLN A 496 17.64 27.47 27.75
CA GLN A 496 18.96 28.10 27.81
C GLN A 496 19.86 27.44 28.87
N ASN A 497 19.33 27.24 30.08
CA ASN A 497 20.09 26.59 31.16
C ASN A 497 20.35 25.11 30.86
N SER A 498 19.37 24.40 30.27
CA SER A 498 19.55 23.01 29.84
C SER A 498 20.64 22.90 28.79
N ARG A 499 20.68 23.82 27.82
CA ARG A 499 21.74 23.87 26.79
C ARG A 499 23.11 24.13 27.40
N ALA A 500 23.22 25.06 28.35
CA ALA A 500 24.47 25.35 29.05
C ALA A 500 24.99 24.12 29.83
N ILE A 501 24.12 23.48 30.63
CA ILE A 501 24.47 22.26 31.40
C ILE A 501 24.88 21.13 30.46
N ARG A 502 24.12 20.88 29.37
CA ARG A 502 24.46 19.86 28.38
C ARG A 502 25.81 20.11 27.73
N GLN A 503 26.15 21.36 27.44
CA GLN A 503 27.44 21.71 26.84
C GLN A 503 28.60 21.44 27.81
N GLU A 504 28.48 21.88 29.07
CA GLU A 504 29.48 21.60 30.11
C GLU A 504 29.67 20.10 30.33
N LEU A 505 28.58 19.34 30.47
CA LEU A 505 28.62 17.89 30.64
C LEU A 505 29.23 17.20 29.43
N ALA A 506 28.93 17.67 28.22
CA ALA A 506 29.48 17.09 27.00
C ALA A 506 31.02 17.21 26.97
N GLU A 507 31.57 18.37 27.33
CA GLU A 507 33.02 18.58 27.39
C GLU A 507 33.66 17.72 28.49
N ARG A 508 33.03 17.66 29.68
CA ARG A 508 33.53 16.91 30.83
C ARG A 508 33.52 15.39 30.60
N LEU A 509 32.46 14.85 30.00
CA LEU A 509 32.25 13.40 29.86
C LEU A 509 32.86 12.82 28.58
N ALA A 510 33.10 13.62 27.53
CA ALA A 510 33.70 13.14 26.28
C ALA A 510 34.96 12.27 26.44
N PRO A 511 36.01 12.66 27.20
CA PRO A 511 37.18 11.81 27.38
C PRO A 511 36.87 10.51 28.14
N ARG A 512 35.86 10.50 29.01
CA ARG A 512 35.41 9.28 29.73
C ARG A 512 34.67 8.33 28.81
N VAL A 513 33.78 8.86 27.98
CA VAL A 513 33.08 8.11 26.94
C VAL A 513 34.08 7.48 25.97
N LYS A 514 35.13 8.21 25.57
CA LYS A 514 36.22 7.67 24.73
C LYS A 514 36.88 6.45 25.36
N ASN A 515 37.17 6.50 26.65
CA ASN A 515 37.78 5.37 27.36
C ASN A 515 36.84 4.15 27.38
N VAL A 516 35.54 4.35 27.65
CA VAL A 516 34.57 3.24 27.58
C VAL A 516 34.52 2.65 26.19
N LEU A 517 34.35 3.46 25.14
CA LEU A 517 34.31 2.98 23.75
C LEU A 517 35.58 2.19 23.39
N SER A 518 36.75 2.62 23.86
CA SER A 518 38.00 1.88 23.65
C SER A 518 37.99 0.53 24.37
N LEU A 519 37.48 0.47 25.60
CA LEU A 519 37.47 -0.74 26.44
C LEU A 519 36.38 -1.74 26.04
N THR A 520 35.22 -1.24 25.59
CA THR A 520 34.08 -2.05 25.14
C THR A 520 34.07 -2.25 23.63
N ASP A 521 35.14 -1.81 22.96
CA ASP A 521 35.37 -1.84 21.51
C ASP A 521 34.11 -1.41 20.71
N GLY A 522 33.68 -0.17 21.00
CA GLY A 522 32.69 0.60 20.25
C GLY A 522 31.28 0.69 20.84
N VAL A 523 31.01 0.12 22.02
CA VAL A 523 29.64 0.00 22.57
C VAL A 523 29.47 0.74 23.89
N LEU A 524 28.48 1.62 23.99
CA LEU A 524 28.03 2.16 25.28
C LEU A 524 26.87 1.34 25.83
N LEU A 525 26.95 1.02 27.12
CA LEU A 525 25.92 0.30 27.87
C LEU A 525 25.32 1.26 28.90
N ASP A 526 23.99 1.36 28.93
CA ASP A 526 23.25 2.26 29.84
C ASP A 526 23.60 2.01 31.30
N SER A 527 23.83 0.74 31.68
CA SER A 527 24.25 0.34 33.02
C SER A 527 25.64 0.82 33.42
N LEU A 528 26.52 1.15 32.47
CA LEU A 528 27.85 1.72 32.74
C LEU A 528 27.84 3.26 32.81
N MET A 529 26.82 3.90 32.22
CA MET A 529 26.73 5.36 32.14
C MET A 529 26.77 6.08 33.50
N PRO A 530 26.11 5.60 34.58
CA PRO A 530 26.19 6.23 35.90
C PRO A 530 27.60 6.21 36.52
N HIS A 531 28.48 5.32 36.03
CA HIS A 531 29.81 5.09 36.58
C HIS A 531 30.92 5.79 35.79
N LEU A 532 30.59 6.59 34.77
CA LEU A 532 31.59 7.28 33.93
C LEU A 532 32.53 8.22 34.70
N GLU A 533 32.06 8.73 35.84
CA GLU A 533 32.82 9.66 36.69
C GLU A 533 33.70 8.93 37.73
N GLU A 534 33.56 7.60 37.84
CA GLU A 534 34.47 6.79 38.68
C GLU A 534 35.91 6.82 38.14
N PRO A 535 36.93 6.56 38.98
CA PRO A 535 38.31 6.39 38.53
C PRO A 535 38.40 5.34 37.42
N LEU A 536 39.27 5.58 36.42
CA LEU A 536 39.38 4.70 35.24
C LEU A 536 39.62 3.23 35.62
N ALA A 537 40.44 2.97 36.64
CA ALA A 537 40.70 1.61 37.12
C ALA A 537 39.43 0.88 37.61
N GLN A 538 38.48 1.58 38.23
CA GLN A 538 37.21 0.98 38.67
C GLN A 538 36.27 0.72 37.49
N LEU A 539 36.27 1.64 36.50
CA LEU A 539 35.51 1.45 35.27
C LEU A 539 36.06 0.29 34.43
N GLU A 540 37.39 0.17 34.35
CA GLU A 540 38.09 -0.98 33.77
C GLU A 540 37.74 -2.27 34.52
N GLU A 541 37.74 -2.27 35.85
CA GLU A 541 37.32 -3.43 36.65
C GLU A 541 35.87 -3.82 36.33
N ARG A 542 34.94 -2.86 36.26
CA ARG A 542 33.54 -3.12 35.88
C ARG A 542 33.42 -3.69 34.46
N ILE A 543 34.14 -3.14 33.48
CA ILE A 543 34.12 -3.64 32.10
C ILE A 543 34.78 -5.03 32.02
N ASN A 544 35.88 -5.23 32.74
CA ASN A 544 36.55 -6.52 32.85
C ASN A 544 35.63 -7.59 33.48
N CYS A 545 34.73 -7.20 34.39
CA CYS A 545 33.70 -8.11 34.90
C CYS A 545 32.66 -8.52 33.83
N LEU A 546 32.47 -7.73 32.77
CA LEU A 546 31.56 -8.05 31.67
C LEU A 546 32.23 -8.89 30.56
N GLN A 547 33.56 -8.85 30.44
CA GLN A 547 34.30 -9.55 29.40
C GLN A 547 34.12 -11.09 29.45
N PRO A 548 34.13 -11.76 30.62
CA PRO A 548 33.80 -13.17 30.73
C PRO A 548 32.41 -13.48 30.19
N LEU A 549 31.43 -12.66 30.53
CA LEU A 549 30.05 -12.84 30.09
C LEU A 549 29.91 -12.66 28.56
N LEU A 550 30.56 -11.63 27.98
CA LEU A 550 30.58 -11.44 26.53
C LEU A 550 31.20 -12.66 25.84
N SER A 551 32.32 -13.14 26.37
CA SER A 551 33.01 -14.32 25.83
C SER A 551 32.12 -15.57 25.92
N GLU A 552 31.41 -15.76 27.03
CA GLU A 552 30.44 -16.85 27.16
C GLU A 552 29.30 -16.72 26.15
N LEU A 553 28.73 -15.53 25.95
CA LEU A 553 27.65 -15.29 24.99
C LEU A 553 28.08 -15.58 23.55
N LEU A 554 29.29 -15.19 23.15
CA LEU A 554 29.86 -15.46 21.82
C LEU A 554 30.21 -16.94 21.62
N GLU A 555 30.49 -17.66 22.71
CA GLU A 555 30.61 -19.12 22.72
C GLU A 555 29.24 -19.83 22.75
N GLY A 556 28.14 -19.09 22.63
CA GLY A 556 26.77 -19.61 22.68
C GLY A 556 26.27 -19.93 24.08
N ARG A 557 27.04 -19.68 25.13
CA ARG A 557 26.65 -19.84 26.54
C ARG A 557 26.01 -18.53 27.05
N GLY A 558 25.99 -18.33 28.36
CA GLY A 558 25.43 -17.14 28.99
C GLY A 558 24.78 -17.44 30.34
N PRO A 559 24.12 -16.45 30.94
CA PRO A 559 23.56 -16.58 32.28
C PRO A 559 22.48 -17.66 32.32
N THR A 560 22.42 -18.39 33.43
CA THR A 560 21.40 -19.41 33.71
C THR A 560 20.49 -19.06 34.87
N ALA A 561 20.73 -17.91 35.53
CA ALA A 561 19.91 -17.43 36.63
C ALA A 561 18.51 -17.05 36.14
N SER A 562 17.51 -17.21 37.02
CA SER A 562 16.10 -16.89 36.74
C SER A 562 15.85 -15.38 36.55
N ALA A 563 16.73 -14.53 37.07
CA ALA A 563 16.71 -13.09 36.89
C ALA A 563 18.09 -12.62 36.39
N LEU A 564 18.06 -11.62 35.51
CA LEU A 564 19.26 -10.95 35.02
C LEU A 564 19.46 -9.63 35.76
N SER A 565 20.73 -9.32 36.02
CA SER A 565 21.15 -7.96 36.28
C SER A 565 20.94 -7.06 35.05
N PRO A 566 20.86 -5.72 35.21
CA PRO A 566 20.75 -4.80 34.08
C PRO A 566 21.87 -4.97 33.05
N GLN A 567 23.10 -5.20 33.53
CA GLN A 567 24.29 -5.40 32.70
C GLN A 567 24.20 -6.67 31.86
N GLU A 568 23.73 -7.77 32.45
CA GLU A 568 23.52 -9.03 31.73
C GLU A 568 22.43 -8.88 30.66
N ALA A 569 21.32 -8.22 30.99
CA ALA A 569 20.22 -8.01 30.04
C ALA A 569 20.64 -7.14 28.84
N GLU A 570 21.39 -6.06 29.09
CA GLU A 570 21.93 -5.19 28.05
C GLU A 570 22.94 -5.93 27.15
N LEU A 571 23.81 -6.75 27.72
CA LEU A 571 24.81 -7.48 26.95
C LEU A 571 24.19 -8.61 26.12
N VAL A 572 23.21 -9.33 26.66
CA VAL A 572 22.41 -10.31 25.87
C VAL A 572 21.68 -9.59 24.75
N ALA A 573 21.04 -8.45 25.03
CA ALA A 573 20.34 -7.64 24.04
C ALA A 573 21.27 -7.19 22.91
N LEU A 574 22.49 -6.76 23.24
CA LEU A 574 23.53 -6.39 22.29
C LEU A 574 23.93 -7.55 21.38
N VAL A 575 24.34 -8.68 21.96
CA VAL A 575 24.86 -9.84 21.21
C VAL A 575 23.79 -10.43 20.31
N TYR A 576 22.56 -10.54 20.81
CA TYR A 576 21.41 -11.10 20.10
C TYR A 576 20.52 -10.05 19.46
N ARG A 577 21.04 -8.84 19.20
CA ARG A 577 20.42 -7.78 18.39
C ARG A 577 18.93 -7.55 18.73
N THR A 578 18.61 -7.47 20.01
CA THR A 578 17.26 -7.25 20.53
C THR A 578 17.28 -6.11 21.57
N SER A 579 16.16 -5.87 22.26
CA SER A 579 16.07 -4.85 23.29
C SER A 579 16.13 -5.46 24.69
N ALA A 580 16.70 -4.72 25.66
CA ALA A 580 16.73 -5.13 27.06
C ALA A 580 15.32 -5.35 27.64
N SER A 581 14.30 -4.62 27.17
CA SER A 581 12.91 -4.82 27.57
C SER A 581 12.35 -6.16 27.08
N THR A 582 12.63 -6.55 25.82
CA THR A 582 12.27 -7.87 25.29
C THR A 582 12.95 -8.99 26.09
N ILE A 583 14.23 -8.80 26.46
CA ILE A 583 14.93 -9.74 27.33
C ILE A 583 14.19 -9.88 28.65
N HIS A 584 13.95 -8.78 29.38
CA HIS A 584 13.29 -8.82 30.69
C HIS A 584 11.88 -9.43 30.65
N GLN A 585 11.13 -9.21 29.57
CA GLN A 585 9.79 -9.77 29.41
C GLN A 585 9.79 -11.29 29.28
N LEU A 586 10.71 -11.85 28.48
CA LEU A 586 10.70 -13.27 28.13
C LEU A 586 11.62 -14.12 29.02
N TRP A 587 12.68 -13.54 29.58
CA TRP A 587 13.67 -14.27 30.39
C TRP A 587 13.08 -15.15 31.49
N PRO A 588 12.08 -14.70 32.28
CA PRO A 588 11.50 -15.52 33.36
C PRO A 588 10.84 -16.80 32.88
N LEU A 589 10.49 -16.89 31.59
CA LEU A 589 9.86 -18.05 30.96
C LEU A 589 10.89 -19.04 30.39
N LEU A 590 12.18 -18.70 30.41
CA LEU A 590 13.24 -19.49 29.79
C LEU A 590 14.03 -20.26 30.84
N GLN A 591 14.09 -21.58 30.68
CA GLN A 591 14.97 -22.44 31.47
C GLN A 591 16.23 -22.79 30.68
N ALA A 592 17.37 -22.83 31.38
CA ALA A 592 18.61 -23.34 30.80
C ALA A 592 18.50 -24.86 30.62
N ARG A 593 18.73 -25.35 29.40
CA ARG A 593 18.57 -26.78 29.06
C ARG A 593 19.80 -27.34 28.35
N MET A 594 20.99 -26.94 28.80
CA MET A 594 22.26 -27.39 28.21
C MET A 594 22.43 -28.92 28.26
N SER A 595 21.76 -29.62 29.19
CA SER A 595 21.74 -31.09 29.24
C SER A 595 21.12 -31.75 28.01
N ASP A 596 20.26 -31.04 27.27
CA ASP A 596 19.64 -31.54 26.04
C ASP A 596 20.60 -31.43 24.84
N VAL A 597 21.68 -30.64 24.95
CA VAL A 597 22.74 -30.56 23.92
C VAL A 597 23.68 -31.75 24.13
N PRO A 598 23.92 -32.60 23.12
CA PRO A 598 24.88 -33.69 23.20
C PRO A 598 26.22 -33.19 23.76
N SER A 599 26.74 -33.86 24.80
CA SER A 599 27.90 -33.38 25.57
C SER A 599 29.13 -33.15 24.70
N ALA A 600 29.31 -33.94 23.64
CA ALA A 600 30.38 -33.77 22.67
C ALA A 600 30.37 -32.40 21.95
N LEU A 601 29.20 -31.75 21.82
CA LEU A 601 29.05 -30.53 21.03
C LEU A 601 29.24 -29.24 21.84
N GLN A 602 29.15 -29.28 23.17
CA GLN A 602 29.03 -28.07 24.01
C GLN A 602 30.26 -27.16 23.98
N SER A 603 31.44 -27.70 23.63
CA SER A 603 32.71 -26.96 23.54
C SER A 603 33.26 -26.86 22.11
N LEU A 604 32.58 -27.45 21.12
CA LEU A 604 33.06 -27.47 19.74
C LEU A 604 32.73 -26.18 19.00
N GLN A 605 33.52 -25.91 17.97
CA GLN A 605 33.36 -24.78 17.06
C GLN A 605 33.38 -25.31 15.64
N TYR A 606 32.51 -24.77 14.78
CA TYR A 606 32.40 -25.18 13.39
C TYR A 606 32.72 -23.99 12.48
N PRO A 607 33.98 -23.84 12.02
CA PRO A 607 34.36 -22.77 11.12
C PRO A 607 33.58 -22.82 9.81
N MET A 608 33.15 -21.65 9.32
CA MET A 608 32.37 -21.42 8.12
C MET A 608 33.04 -20.30 7.29
N THR A 609 32.79 -20.26 5.99
CA THR A 609 33.33 -19.20 5.12
C THR A 609 32.22 -18.69 4.22
N TRP A 610 31.84 -17.42 4.39
CA TRP A 610 30.80 -16.79 3.59
C TRP A 610 31.46 -15.86 2.58
N LYS A 611 31.30 -16.15 1.29
CA LYS A 611 31.79 -15.28 0.22
C LYS A 611 31.01 -13.98 0.18
N ARG A 612 31.69 -12.85 -0.03
CA ARG A 612 31.04 -11.55 -0.18
C ARG A 612 30.49 -11.35 -1.59
N THR A 613 29.34 -10.71 -1.71
CA THR A 613 28.68 -10.40 -2.99
C THR A 613 28.67 -8.89 -3.21
N GLU A 614 29.04 -8.47 -4.42
CA GLU A 614 28.83 -7.09 -4.87
C GLU A 614 27.53 -7.03 -5.68
N LEU A 615 26.53 -6.31 -5.14
CA LEU A 615 25.21 -6.18 -5.74
C LEU A 615 25.00 -4.77 -6.29
N GLN A 616 24.45 -4.68 -7.50
CA GLN A 616 24.05 -3.44 -8.13
C GLN A 616 22.56 -3.51 -8.53
N VAL A 617 21.85 -2.38 -8.47
CA VAL A 617 20.47 -2.27 -8.98
C VAL A 617 20.53 -1.84 -10.45
N GLU A 618 20.03 -2.68 -11.36
CA GLU A 618 19.82 -2.34 -12.77
C GLU A 618 18.48 -1.60 -12.97
N GLY A 619 18.59 -0.35 -13.43
CA GLY A 619 17.43 0.50 -13.72
C GLY A 619 16.72 1.04 -12.48
N GLU A 620 15.66 1.80 -12.71
CA GLU A 620 14.91 2.46 -11.63
C GLU A 620 13.82 1.54 -11.04
N VAL A 621 13.63 1.56 -9.72
CA VAL A 621 12.51 0.88 -9.04
C VAL A 621 11.18 1.47 -9.53
N ASP A 622 10.16 0.64 -9.71
CA ASP A 622 8.84 1.05 -10.18
C ASP A 622 8.18 2.11 -9.29
N SER A 623 8.19 3.37 -9.77
CA SER A 623 7.67 4.54 -9.08
C SER A 623 6.17 4.42 -8.77
N ARG A 624 5.38 3.85 -9.68
CA ARG A 624 3.93 3.68 -9.50
C ARG A 624 3.60 2.70 -8.37
N GLY A 625 4.41 1.64 -8.23
CA GLY A 625 4.27 0.71 -7.12
C GLY A 625 4.69 1.31 -5.77
N LEU A 626 5.75 2.13 -5.75
CA LEU A 626 6.16 2.86 -4.54
C LEU A 626 5.10 3.88 -4.10
N GLU A 627 4.53 4.64 -5.04
CA GLU A 627 3.44 5.57 -4.75
C GLU A 627 2.17 4.83 -4.27
N ALA A 628 1.88 3.64 -4.80
CA ALA A 628 0.77 2.80 -4.31
C ALA A 628 0.97 2.42 -2.84
N LEU A 629 2.20 2.06 -2.45
CA LEU A 629 2.53 1.72 -1.08
C LEU A 629 2.49 2.95 -0.15
N ALA A 630 2.98 4.10 -0.60
CA ALA A 630 2.84 5.36 0.13
C ALA A 630 1.36 5.70 0.37
N SER A 631 0.52 5.52 -0.66
CA SER A 631 -0.93 5.69 -0.55
C SER A 631 -1.57 4.72 0.44
N ALA A 632 -1.11 3.46 0.47
CA ALA A 632 -1.57 2.46 1.43
C ALA A 632 -1.20 2.83 2.88
N LEU A 633 0.02 3.31 3.14
CA LEU A 633 0.46 3.76 4.47
C LEU A 633 -0.34 4.96 4.96
N ALA A 634 -0.53 5.97 4.10
CA ALA A 634 -1.37 7.14 4.42
C ALA A 634 -2.83 6.74 4.65
N PHE A 635 -3.33 5.75 3.89
CA PHE A 635 -4.67 5.20 4.08
C PHE A 635 -4.77 4.48 5.44
N ALA A 636 -3.78 3.68 5.81
CA ALA A 636 -3.74 2.95 7.08
C ALA A 636 -3.86 3.91 8.28
N ALA A 637 -3.06 4.98 8.30
CA ALA A 637 -3.09 5.99 9.36
C ALA A 637 -4.47 6.65 9.50
N ARG A 638 -5.08 7.05 8.37
CA ARG A 638 -6.45 7.61 8.35
C ARG A 638 -7.50 6.60 8.78
N PHE A 639 -7.40 5.37 8.31
CA PHE A 639 -8.34 4.30 8.62
C PHE A 639 -8.34 4.01 10.13
N SER A 640 -7.17 3.85 10.75
CA SER A 640 -7.04 3.63 12.20
C SER A 640 -7.62 4.77 13.02
N ALA A 641 -7.48 6.02 12.58
CA ALA A 641 -8.01 7.18 13.28
C ALA A 641 -9.55 7.32 13.18
N CYS A 642 -10.14 6.88 12.07
CA CYS A 642 -11.54 7.17 11.74
C CYS A 642 -12.49 5.98 11.89
N ILE A 643 -12.03 4.72 11.81
CA ILE A 643 -12.91 3.54 11.73
C ILE A 643 -13.84 3.37 12.94
N THR A 644 -13.43 3.83 14.11
CA THR A 644 -14.24 3.79 15.35
C THR A 644 -15.26 4.94 15.44
N GLN A 645 -15.04 6.04 14.71
CA GLN A 645 -15.88 7.25 14.75
C GLN A 645 -16.86 7.30 13.57
N ASP A 646 -16.38 7.01 12.35
CA ASP A 646 -17.16 6.99 11.11
C ASP A 646 -16.65 5.89 10.18
N ALA A 647 -17.29 4.73 10.25
CA ALA A 647 -16.93 3.58 9.43
C ALA A 647 -17.22 3.80 7.94
N HIS A 648 -18.18 4.66 7.59
CA HIS A 648 -18.55 4.91 6.20
C HIS A 648 -17.50 5.76 5.49
N ASP A 649 -17.00 6.80 6.17
CA ASP A 649 -15.91 7.63 5.65
C ASP A 649 -14.58 6.87 5.62
N ALA A 650 -14.26 6.14 6.70
CA ALA A 650 -13.05 5.31 6.77
C ALA A 650 -13.00 4.27 5.63
N CYS A 651 -14.15 3.70 5.25
CA CYS A 651 -14.24 2.68 4.19
C CYS A 651 -14.55 3.23 2.79
N ARG A 652 -14.69 4.55 2.60
CA ARG A 652 -15.20 5.17 1.36
C ARG A 652 -14.43 4.77 0.09
N ARG A 653 -13.10 4.60 0.19
CA ARG A 653 -12.22 4.25 -0.95
C ARG A 653 -12.08 2.74 -1.19
N LEU A 654 -12.70 1.91 -0.35
CA LEU A 654 -12.71 0.46 -0.53
C LEU A 654 -13.82 0.05 -1.49
N SER A 655 -13.51 -0.91 -2.36
CA SER A 655 -14.46 -1.47 -3.31
C SER A 655 -14.33 -2.99 -3.36
N PRO A 656 -15.42 -3.75 -3.10
CA PRO A 656 -15.38 -5.21 -3.13
C PRO A 656 -15.22 -5.73 -4.56
N LYS A 657 -15.65 -4.96 -5.57
CA LYS A 657 -15.48 -5.30 -6.99
C LYS A 657 -14.01 -5.41 -7.38
N ARG A 658 -13.12 -4.61 -6.79
CA ARG A 658 -11.67 -4.65 -7.07
C ARG A 658 -11.01 -5.95 -6.62
N LEU A 659 -11.53 -6.57 -5.56
CA LEU A 659 -11.05 -7.87 -5.07
C LEU A 659 -11.49 -9.04 -5.95
N SER A 660 -12.52 -8.82 -6.79
CA SER A 660 -13.00 -9.81 -7.77
C SER A 660 -12.41 -9.60 -9.17
N ASP A 661 -11.69 -8.50 -9.38
CA ASP A 661 -11.14 -8.13 -10.68
C ASP A 661 -9.78 -8.81 -10.93
N LYS A 662 -9.69 -9.59 -12.01
CA LYS A 662 -8.46 -10.26 -12.41
C LYS A 662 -7.36 -9.27 -12.84
N ALA A 663 -7.75 -8.09 -13.31
CA ALA A 663 -6.84 -7.03 -13.74
C ALA A 663 -6.31 -6.15 -12.60
N ALA A 664 -6.74 -6.39 -11.35
CA ALA A 664 -6.28 -5.60 -10.20
C ALA A 664 -4.74 -5.62 -10.06
N ASP A 665 -4.15 -4.44 -9.98
CA ASP A 665 -2.73 -4.15 -9.78
C ASP A 665 -2.47 -3.56 -8.38
N VAL A 666 -1.20 -3.35 -8.02
CA VAL A 666 -0.81 -2.77 -6.72
C VAL A 666 -1.46 -1.42 -6.46
N TRP A 667 -1.57 -0.56 -7.47
CA TRP A 667 -2.21 0.76 -7.35
C TRP A 667 -3.70 0.66 -6.97
N SER A 668 -4.44 -0.19 -7.68
CA SER A 668 -5.88 -0.36 -7.46
C SER A 668 -6.21 -0.97 -6.09
N LEU A 669 -5.28 -1.74 -5.51
CA LEU A 669 -5.42 -2.44 -4.23
C LEU A 669 -4.79 -1.70 -3.05
N ALA A 670 -4.18 -0.53 -3.25
CA ALA A 670 -3.54 0.24 -2.18
C ALA A 670 -4.44 0.53 -0.97
N PRO A 671 -5.74 0.91 -1.13
CA PRO A 671 -6.63 1.09 0.02
C PRO A 671 -6.85 -0.21 0.81
N HIS A 672 -6.93 -1.36 0.13
CA HIS A 672 -7.10 -2.66 0.76
C HIS A 672 -5.84 -3.10 1.51
N LEU A 673 -4.64 -2.82 0.98
CA LEU A 673 -3.39 -3.00 1.71
C LEU A 673 -3.35 -2.10 2.96
N GLY A 674 -3.81 -0.85 2.84
CA GLY A 674 -3.87 0.08 3.97
C GLY A 674 -4.73 -0.44 5.13
N VAL A 675 -5.84 -1.13 4.85
CA VAL A 675 -6.64 -1.82 5.89
C VAL A 675 -5.84 -2.92 6.57
N LEU A 676 -5.14 -3.76 5.81
CA LEU A 676 -4.34 -4.87 6.38
C LEU A 676 -3.21 -4.34 7.30
N LEU A 677 -2.52 -3.28 6.86
CA LEU A 677 -1.48 -2.62 7.67
C LEU A 677 -2.06 -1.96 8.93
N ALA A 678 -3.26 -1.38 8.84
CA ALA A 678 -3.94 -0.80 10.00
C ALA A 678 -4.36 -1.86 11.03
N ILE A 679 -4.79 -3.05 10.59
CA ILE A 679 -5.10 -4.17 11.50
C ILE A 679 -3.83 -4.63 12.23
N GLY A 680 -2.72 -4.73 11.50
CA GLY A 680 -1.42 -5.16 12.04
C GLY A 680 -0.62 -4.07 12.77
N HIS A 681 -1.16 -2.88 13.00
CA HIS A 681 -0.40 -1.70 13.48
C HIS A 681 0.40 -1.96 14.76
N SER A 682 -0.09 -2.83 15.64
CA SER A 682 0.54 -3.13 16.93
C SER A 682 1.76 -4.05 16.81
N ASP A 683 2.00 -4.66 15.64
CA ASP A 683 3.25 -5.37 15.37
C ASP A 683 4.40 -4.37 15.19
N THR A 684 5.55 -4.68 15.78
CA THR A 684 6.71 -3.78 15.80
C THR A 684 7.27 -3.50 14.41
N ASN A 685 7.27 -4.49 13.52
CA ASN A 685 7.79 -4.34 12.16
C ASN A 685 6.84 -3.50 11.29
N ILE A 686 5.53 -3.70 11.45
CA ILE A 686 4.51 -2.88 10.75
C ILE A 686 4.51 -1.44 11.29
N ALA A 687 4.63 -1.25 12.61
CA ALA A 687 4.70 0.07 13.22
C ALA A 687 5.89 0.89 12.69
N ILE A 688 7.05 0.25 12.45
CA ILE A 688 8.21 0.89 11.83
C ILE A 688 7.90 1.36 10.41
N TRP A 689 7.21 0.54 9.61
CA TRP A 689 6.77 0.93 8.27
C TRP A 689 5.70 2.02 8.29
N LEU A 690 4.78 2.03 9.25
CA LEU A 690 3.80 3.11 9.40
C LEU A 690 4.44 4.44 9.81
N LYS A 691 5.49 4.40 10.64
CA LYS A 691 6.17 5.59 11.15
C LYS A 691 7.20 6.16 10.19
N ASN A 692 8.01 5.29 9.56
CA ASN A 692 9.16 5.67 8.76
C ASN A 692 8.99 5.33 7.26
N GLY A 693 7.84 4.78 6.86
CA GLY A 693 7.64 4.24 5.51
C GLY A 693 7.74 5.29 4.41
N GLU A 694 7.30 6.53 4.64
CA GLU A 694 7.42 7.59 3.64
C GLU A 694 8.89 7.90 3.31
N GLU A 695 9.76 7.98 4.32
CA GLU A 695 11.20 8.17 4.13
C GLU A 695 11.85 6.95 3.47
N ARG A 696 11.49 5.73 3.90
CA ARG A 696 11.98 4.49 3.29
C ARG A 696 11.63 4.39 1.80
N LEU A 697 10.39 4.71 1.43
CA LEU A 697 9.95 4.69 0.03
C LEU A 697 10.66 5.76 -0.79
N ARG A 698 10.95 6.91 -0.18
CA ARG A 698 11.73 7.96 -0.80
C ARG A 698 13.18 7.53 -1.06
N ILE A 699 13.77 6.72 -0.19
CA ILE A 699 15.09 6.11 -0.41
C ILE A 699 15.00 4.99 -1.48
N MET A 700 13.91 4.22 -1.55
CA MET A 700 13.73 3.18 -2.59
C MET A 700 13.54 3.75 -4.00
N ALA A 701 13.01 4.97 -4.13
CA ALA A 701 12.91 5.67 -5.41
C ALA A 701 14.27 6.18 -5.95
N GLN A 702 15.37 5.80 -5.30
CA GLN A 702 16.73 6.25 -5.58
C GLN A 702 17.60 5.10 -6.09
N THR A 703 18.87 5.41 -6.39
CA THR A 703 19.93 4.45 -6.76
C THR A 703 20.96 4.37 -5.64
N GLY A 704 21.33 3.15 -5.22
CA GLY A 704 22.34 2.90 -4.18
C GLY A 704 22.17 1.57 -3.44
N SER A 705 23.16 1.19 -2.62
CA SER A 705 23.20 -0.07 -1.86
C SER A 705 22.06 -0.22 -0.83
N GLU A 706 21.53 0.88 -0.30
CA GLU A 706 20.36 0.83 0.59
C GLU A 706 19.05 0.46 -0.09
N VAL A 707 18.95 0.67 -1.40
CA VAL A 707 17.79 0.23 -2.16
C VAL A 707 17.68 -1.29 -2.07
N ILE A 708 18.82 -1.99 -1.98
CA ILE A 708 18.91 -3.44 -1.81
C ILE A 708 18.33 -3.86 -0.45
N LEU A 709 18.80 -3.25 0.64
CA LEU A 709 18.26 -3.44 2.01
C LEU A 709 16.76 -3.17 2.09
N LEU A 710 16.29 -2.12 1.42
CA LEU A 710 14.89 -1.72 1.44
C LEU A 710 14.01 -2.57 0.53
N LEU A 711 14.51 -3.04 -0.62
CA LEU A 711 13.82 -4.02 -1.48
C LEU A 711 13.64 -5.36 -0.76
N ASP A 712 14.63 -5.75 0.02
CA ASP A 712 14.57 -6.95 0.87
C ASP A 712 13.60 -6.75 2.03
N SER A 713 13.71 -5.63 2.76
CA SER A 713 12.75 -5.29 3.83
C SER A 713 11.31 -5.22 3.31
N LEU A 714 11.10 -4.74 2.08
CA LEU A 714 9.79 -4.67 1.43
C LEU A 714 9.29 -6.06 1.00
N SER A 715 10.19 -6.95 0.60
CA SER A 715 9.84 -8.35 0.34
C SER A 715 9.45 -9.07 1.62
N THR A 716 10.24 -8.93 2.70
CA THR A 716 9.94 -9.47 4.04
C THR A 716 8.62 -8.95 4.59
N LEU A 717 8.33 -7.66 4.38
CA LEU A 717 7.06 -7.06 4.80
C LEU A 717 5.85 -7.84 4.24
N PHE A 718 5.86 -8.13 2.94
CA PHE A 718 4.73 -8.78 2.27
C PHE A 718 4.71 -10.31 2.35
N ASP A 719 5.89 -10.94 2.43
CA ASP A 719 6.00 -12.40 2.51
C ASP A 719 5.73 -12.89 3.94
N VAL A 720 6.21 -12.15 4.95
CA VAL A 720 6.21 -12.57 6.37
C VAL A 720 5.46 -11.59 7.27
N ASP A 721 5.93 -10.35 7.42
CA ASP A 721 5.52 -9.49 8.54
C ASP A 721 4.00 -9.18 8.56
N VAL A 722 3.42 -8.82 7.41
CA VAL A 722 1.98 -8.54 7.34
C VAL A 722 1.14 -9.79 7.57
N GLY A 723 1.63 -10.95 7.14
CA GLY A 723 0.96 -12.22 7.40
C GLY A 723 0.91 -12.53 8.88
N ASP A 724 2.07 -12.55 9.53
CA ASP A 724 2.22 -12.88 10.95
C ASP A 724 1.45 -11.90 11.84
N ALA A 725 1.52 -10.59 11.55
CA ALA A 725 0.78 -9.60 12.31
C ALA A 725 -0.73 -9.80 12.20
N LEU A 726 -1.25 -10.13 11.02
CA LEU A 726 -2.68 -10.42 10.86
C LEU A 726 -3.10 -11.68 11.63
N ASP A 727 -2.26 -12.71 11.68
CA ASP A 727 -2.53 -13.93 12.45
C ASP A 727 -2.63 -13.67 13.96
N VAL A 728 -1.91 -12.66 14.48
CA VAL A 728 -1.93 -12.28 15.89
C VAL A 728 -3.03 -11.25 16.22
N TYR A 729 -3.22 -10.25 15.37
CA TYR A 729 -4.01 -9.05 15.70
C TYR A 729 -5.39 -8.97 15.03
N ALA A 730 -5.70 -9.82 14.03
CA ALA A 730 -6.99 -9.71 13.32
C ALA A 730 -8.20 -10.02 14.21
N GLU A 731 -8.13 -11.03 15.08
CA GLU A 731 -9.25 -11.40 15.95
C GLU A 731 -9.57 -10.29 16.97
N SER A 732 -8.54 -9.73 17.62
CA SER A 732 -8.71 -8.66 18.60
C SER A 732 -9.20 -7.37 17.96
N PHE A 733 -8.72 -7.05 16.74
CA PHE A 733 -9.22 -5.92 15.96
C PHE A 733 -10.71 -6.09 15.62
N ILE A 734 -11.12 -7.25 15.11
CA ILE A 734 -12.53 -7.52 14.76
C ILE A 734 -13.42 -7.45 16.01
N ALA A 735 -12.98 -8.02 17.13
CA ALA A 735 -13.71 -7.98 18.39
C ALA A 735 -13.87 -6.54 18.95
N GLY A 736 -12.96 -5.63 18.60
CA GLY A 736 -13.01 -4.22 19.01
C GLY A 736 -13.92 -3.33 18.15
N LEU A 737 -14.49 -3.84 17.05
CA LEU A 737 -15.35 -3.05 16.17
C LEU A 737 -16.83 -3.05 16.61
N SER A 738 -17.52 -1.94 16.34
CA SER A 738 -18.98 -1.89 16.46
C SER A 738 -19.65 -2.72 15.37
N HIS A 739 -20.89 -3.17 15.61
CA HIS A 739 -21.65 -3.94 14.62
C HIS A 739 -21.80 -3.21 13.27
N GLU A 740 -22.05 -1.90 13.31
CA GLU A 740 -22.15 -1.06 12.11
C GLU A 740 -20.82 -0.96 11.36
N ALA A 741 -19.70 -0.81 12.08
CA ALA A 741 -18.37 -0.79 11.49
C ALA A 741 -18.01 -2.13 10.85
N MET A 742 -18.35 -3.25 11.50
CA MET A 742 -18.17 -4.59 10.94
C MET A 742 -18.97 -4.80 9.65
N VAL A 743 -20.25 -4.41 9.63
CA VAL A 743 -21.09 -4.54 8.44
C VAL A 743 -20.58 -3.65 7.30
N THR A 744 -20.17 -2.43 7.61
CA THR A 744 -19.65 -1.48 6.62
C THR A 744 -18.34 -1.96 6.02
N LEU A 745 -17.36 -2.34 6.84
CA LEU A 745 -16.08 -2.87 6.39
C LEU A 745 -16.26 -4.19 5.63
N GLY A 746 -17.07 -5.10 6.17
CA GLY A 746 -17.37 -6.39 5.54
C GLY A 746 -17.97 -6.24 4.14
N SER A 747 -18.94 -5.35 3.96
CA SER A 747 -19.55 -5.05 2.65
C SER A 747 -18.57 -4.47 1.63
N ARG A 748 -17.44 -3.93 2.09
CA ARG A 748 -16.41 -3.29 1.27
C ARG A 748 -15.25 -4.22 0.94
N LEU A 749 -15.06 -5.28 1.73
CA LEU A 749 -14.07 -6.34 1.54
C LEU A 749 -14.66 -7.60 0.87
N ASP A 750 -15.98 -7.76 0.85
CA ASP A 750 -16.64 -8.91 0.21
C ASP A 750 -17.90 -8.51 -0.56
N ALA A 751 -17.93 -8.82 -1.86
CA ALA A 751 -19.09 -8.56 -2.71
C ALA A 751 -20.31 -9.43 -2.33
N CYS A 752 -20.07 -10.57 -1.68
CA CYS A 752 -21.08 -11.53 -1.23
C CYS A 752 -21.43 -11.37 0.26
N TRP A 753 -21.02 -10.26 0.89
CA TRP A 753 -21.21 -10.02 2.33
C TRP A 753 -22.65 -10.27 2.82
N GLN A 754 -23.65 -9.78 2.07
CA GLN A 754 -25.06 -9.90 2.46
C GLN A 754 -25.64 -11.32 2.28
N THR A 755 -24.98 -12.16 1.48
CA THR A 755 -25.44 -13.52 1.16
C THR A 755 -24.72 -14.61 1.95
N GLY A 756 -23.67 -14.27 2.71
CA GLY A 756 -22.90 -15.23 3.50
C GLY A 756 -23.64 -15.73 4.74
N SER A 757 -23.53 -17.03 5.01
CA SER A 757 -23.99 -17.68 6.24
C SER A 757 -22.95 -17.57 7.35
N GLY A 758 -23.35 -17.28 8.59
CA GLY A 758 -22.45 -17.19 9.75
C GLY A 758 -22.60 -15.89 10.53
N SER A 759 -21.89 -15.76 11.66
CA SER A 759 -21.89 -14.52 12.43
C SER A 759 -21.18 -13.39 11.67
N PRO A 760 -21.51 -12.11 11.90
CA PRO A 760 -20.78 -10.98 11.29
C PRO A 760 -19.26 -11.03 11.52
N GLU A 761 -18.82 -11.46 12.69
CA GLU A 761 -17.41 -11.58 13.08
C GLU A 761 -16.72 -12.67 12.24
N GLN A 762 -17.36 -13.84 12.10
CA GLN A 762 -16.85 -14.94 11.26
C GLN A 762 -16.74 -14.53 9.80
N ARG A 763 -17.79 -13.89 9.26
CA ARG A 763 -17.79 -13.40 7.87
C ARG A 763 -16.71 -12.34 7.65
N LEU A 764 -16.50 -11.43 8.61
CA LEU A 764 -15.47 -10.40 8.51
C LEU A 764 -14.08 -11.02 8.53
N SER A 765 -13.85 -11.97 9.43
CA SER A 765 -12.60 -12.73 9.50
C SER A 765 -12.29 -13.43 8.17
N GLU A 766 -13.27 -14.09 7.57
CA GLU A 766 -13.13 -14.69 6.25
C GLU A 766 -12.87 -13.67 5.13
N ALA A 767 -13.55 -12.53 5.15
CA ALA A 767 -13.35 -11.46 4.18
C ALA A 767 -11.95 -10.84 4.28
N VAL A 768 -11.44 -10.65 5.50
CA VAL A 768 -10.06 -10.21 5.76
C VAL A 768 -9.07 -11.26 5.27
N ALA A 769 -9.31 -12.55 5.52
CA ALA A 769 -8.45 -13.63 5.04
C ALA A 769 -8.39 -13.71 3.50
N ARG A 770 -9.53 -13.57 2.81
CA ARG A 770 -9.60 -13.51 1.34
C ARG A 770 -8.87 -12.27 0.79
N THR A 771 -9.08 -11.12 1.43
CA THR A 771 -8.41 -9.86 1.07
C THR A 771 -6.89 -10.00 1.25
N ARG A 772 -6.43 -10.51 2.39
CA ARG A 772 -5.02 -10.82 2.68
C ARG A 772 -4.41 -11.67 1.57
N ALA A 773 -5.04 -12.80 1.24
CA ALA A 773 -4.51 -13.73 0.25
C ALA A 773 -4.32 -13.08 -1.14
N LEU A 774 -5.27 -12.25 -1.58
CA LEU A 774 -5.17 -11.59 -2.89
C LEU A 774 -4.17 -10.42 -2.89
N VAL A 775 -4.29 -9.53 -1.91
CA VAL A 775 -3.50 -8.30 -1.83
C VAL A 775 -2.03 -8.63 -1.62
N LEU A 776 -1.69 -9.49 -0.65
CA LEU A 776 -0.31 -9.88 -0.40
C LEU A 776 0.29 -10.59 -1.61
N LYS A 777 -0.46 -11.45 -2.28
CA LYS A 777 0.01 -12.10 -3.52
C LYS A 777 0.43 -11.08 -4.60
N LYS A 778 -0.35 -10.02 -4.81
CA LYS A 778 -0.07 -9.00 -5.82
C LYS A 778 1.11 -8.12 -5.43
N TYR A 779 1.18 -7.68 -4.18
CA TYR A 779 2.28 -6.86 -3.68
C TYR A 779 3.59 -7.64 -3.57
N LEU A 780 3.55 -8.93 -3.20
CA LEU A 780 4.70 -9.82 -3.20
C LEU A 780 5.20 -10.11 -4.61
N GLN A 781 4.30 -10.31 -5.58
CA GLN A 781 4.70 -10.47 -6.98
C GLN A 781 5.43 -9.22 -7.49
N TRP A 782 4.91 -8.04 -7.14
CA TRP A 782 5.53 -6.77 -7.48
C TRP A 782 6.88 -6.55 -6.78
N SER A 783 6.99 -6.81 -5.48
CA SER A 783 8.26 -6.68 -4.74
C SER A 783 9.34 -7.59 -5.32
N ARG A 784 8.99 -8.84 -5.64
CA ARG A 784 9.89 -9.79 -6.32
C ARG A 784 10.33 -9.30 -7.70
N GLN A 785 9.46 -8.62 -8.45
CA GLN A 785 9.84 -8.00 -9.73
C GLN A 785 10.83 -6.85 -9.55
N GLN A 786 10.66 -6.03 -8.52
CA GLN A 786 11.64 -4.99 -8.21
C GLN A 786 12.97 -5.57 -7.74
N ARG A 787 12.93 -6.66 -6.97
CA ARG A 787 14.12 -7.38 -6.51
C ARG A 787 14.91 -8.03 -7.65
N LYS A 788 14.25 -8.52 -8.70
CA LYS A 788 14.91 -9.07 -9.91
C LYS A 788 15.81 -8.08 -10.65
N ARG A 789 15.73 -6.78 -10.32
CA ARG A 789 16.62 -5.75 -10.82
C ARG A 789 17.99 -5.77 -10.13
N LEU A 790 18.15 -6.53 -9.05
CA LEU A 790 19.45 -6.74 -8.41
C LEU A 790 20.31 -7.67 -9.27
N VAL A 791 21.43 -7.16 -9.75
CA VAL A 791 22.41 -7.90 -10.55
C VAL A 791 23.69 -8.10 -9.74
N HIS A 792 24.25 -9.30 -9.85
CA HIS A 792 25.52 -9.66 -9.21
C HIS A 792 26.68 -9.22 -10.10
N GLU A 793 27.56 -8.33 -9.62
CA GLU A 793 28.79 -7.96 -10.34
C GLU A 793 29.93 -8.98 -10.14
N GLY A 794 29.85 -9.84 -9.12
CA GLY A 794 30.78 -10.93 -8.88
C GLY A 794 30.82 -11.42 -7.43
N GLU A 795 31.54 -12.52 -7.18
CA GLU A 795 31.89 -12.98 -5.82
C GLU A 795 33.35 -12.58 -5.51
N SER A 796 33.58 -11.96 -4.35
CA SER A 796 34.96 -11.71 -3.88
C SER A 796 35.70 -13.03 -3.62
N GLN A 797 37.01 -13.08 -3.94
CA GLN A 797 37.86 -14.21 -3.59
C GLN A 797 38.13 -14.33 -2.08
N ILE A 798 37.90 -13.26 -1.31
CA ILE A 798 38.10 -13.22 0.15
C ILE A 798 36.73 -13.23 0.83
N GLY A 799 36.38 -14.34 1.49
CA GLY A 799 35.16 -14.49 2.27
C GLY A 799 35.32 -14.08 3.73
N SER A 800 34.22 -13.70 4.40
CA SER A 800 34.19 -13.50 5.85
C SER A 800 34.27 -14.85 6.57
N LEU A 801 35.12 -14.92 7.59
CA LEU A 801 35.26 -16.10 8.46
C LEU A 801 34.16 -16.08 9.51
N MET A 802 33.36 -17.14 9.54
CA MET A 802 32.24 -17.31 10.46
C MET A 802 32.48 -18.53 11.35
N VAL A 803 31.87 -18.57 12.53
CA VAL A 803 31.95 -19.71 13.46
C VAL A 803 30.56 -20.08 13.94
N ALA A 804 30.17 -21.34 13.73
CA ALA A 804 28.94 -21.90 14.26
C ALA A 804 29.14 -22.60 15.61
N ARG A 805 28.13 -22.46 16.48
CA ARG A 805 28.03 -23.04 17.83
C ARG A 805 26.68 -23.69 18.03
N VAL A 806 26.63 -24.79 18.78
CA VAL A 806 25.37 -25.44 19.15
C VAL A 806 25.04 -25.07 20.60
N SER A 807 23.84 -24.55 20.84
CA SER A 807 23.46 -24.07 22.17
C SER A 807 21.98 -24.29 22.49
N LYS A 808 21.74 -24.45 23.79
CA LYS A 808 20.43 -24.33 24.43
C LYS A 808 20.48 -23.51 25.73
N SER A 809 21.33 -22.48 25.73
CA SER A 809 21.38 -21.47 26.79
C SER A 809 20.19 -20.51 26.66
N PRO A 810 19.66 -19.95 27.77
CA PRO A 810 18.52 -19.02 27.68
C PRO A 810 18.77 -17.83 26.73
N ALA A 811 20.01 -17.32 26.66
CA ALA A 811 20.38 -16.26 25.74
C ALA A 811 20.20 -16.66 24.26
N ALA A 812 20.54 -17.90 23.90
CA ALA A 812 20.41 -18.43 22.54
C ALA A 812 18.96 -18.44 22.02
N PHE A 813 17.96 -18.42 22.92
CA PHE A 813 16.55 -18.29 22.55
C PHE A 813 16.29 -17.04 21.69
N PHE A 814 16.94 -15.93 22.03
CA PHE A 814 16.73 -14.63 21.40
C PHE A 814 17.32 -14.52 19.99
N ALA A 815 18.12 -15.51 19.55
CA ALA A 815 18.56 -15.61 18.16
C ALA A 815 17.39 -15.66 17.18
N LYS A 816 16.25 -16.26 17.57
CA LYS A 816 15.03 -16.26 16.74
C LYS A 816 14.43 -14.87 16.59
N THR A 817 14.49 -14.05 17.64
CA THR A 817 14.05 -12.65 17.61
C THR A 817 14.96 -11.84 16.69
N ALA A 818 16.28 -11.99 16.84
CA ALA A 818 17.28 -11.36 15.98
C ALA A 818 17.05 -11.69 14.49
N ALA A 819 16.79 -12.97 14.20
CA ALA A 819 16.57 -13.47 12.85
C ALA A 819 15.13 -13.25 12.32
N GLY A 820 14.22 -12.66 13.11
CA GLY A 820 12.85 -12.39 12.68
C GLY A 820 12.00 -13.63 12.39
N ILE A 821 12.22 -14.73 13.09
CA ILE A 821 11.51 -16.01 12.85
C ILE A 821 10.10 -15.95 13.45
N CYS A 822 9.08 -16.45 12.76
CA CYS A 822 7.68 -16.46 13.24
C CYS A 822 7.49 -17.15 14.61
N THR A 823 8.36 -18.10 14.96
CA THR A 823 8.37 -18.77 16.28
C THR A 823 9.26 -18.06 17.32
N ARG A 824 9.59 -16.77 17.12
CA ARG A 824 10.47 -15.98 18.00
C ARG A 824 10.06 -15.99 19.47
N SER A 825 8.78 -15.91 19.76
CA SER A 825 8.23 -15.92 21.13
C SER A 825 7.83 -17.31 21.63
N ASN A 826 7.98 -18.35 20.82
CA ASN A 826 7.52 -19.69 21.18
C ASN A 826 8.46 -20.36 22.20
N THR A 827 8.09 -20.28 23.48
CA THR A 827 8.80 -20.89 24.60
C THR A 827 8.52 -22.38 24.75
N ARG A 828 7.39 -22.91 24.29
CA ARG A 828 7.09 -24.35 24.34
C ARG A 828 8.04 -25.16 23.47
N MET A 829 8.29 -24.67 22.25
CA MET A 829 9.31 -25.25 21.38
C MET A 829 10.71 -25.25 22.01
N TRP A 830 11.03 -24.30 22.88
CA TRP A 830 12.30 -24.25 23.60
C TRP A 830 12.45 -25.39 24.64
N GLU A 831 11.34 -25.89 25.17
CA GLU A 831 11.31 -26.96 26.18
C GLU A 831 11.55 -28.36 25.59
N GLU A 832 11.37 -28.53 24.28
CA GLU A 832 11.52 -29.81 23.56
C GLU A 832 12.96 -30.34 23.62
N SER A 833 13.20 -31.51 24.22
CA SER A 833 14.55 -32.06 24.39
C SER A 833 15.29 -32.36 23.08
N ARG A 834 14.57 -32.64 22.00
CA ARG A 834 15.16 -32.88 20.67
C ARG A 834 15.68 -31.62 19.99
N HIS A 835 15.28 -30.43 20.44
CA HIS A 835 15.48 -29.14 19.77
C HIS A 835 16.65 -28.36 20.38
N VAL A 836 17.55 -27.84 19.55
CA VAL A 836 18.65 -26.93 19.92
C VAL A 836 18.86 -25.86 18.85
N HIS A 837 19.62 -24.80 19.16
CA HIS A 837 19.96 -23.76 18.20
C HIS A 837 21.41 -23.91 17.71
N MET A 838 21.62 -23.71 16.41
CA MET A 838 22.91 -23.36 15.86
C MET A 838 23.01 -21.84 15.77
N LEU A 839 24.01 -21.26 16.41
CA LEU A 839 24.30 -19.82 16.43
C LEU A 839 25.53 -19.57 15.58
N VAL A 840 25.52 -18.53 14.76
CA VAL A 840 26.66 -18.16 13.91
C VAL A 840 27.14 -16.76 14.26
N PHE A 841 28.44 -16.61 14.46
CA PHE A 841 29.11 -15.35 14.74
C PHE A 841 30.22 -15.10 13.71
N GLU A 842 30.48 -13.85 13.35
CA GLU A 842 31.67 -13.49 12.58
C GLU A 842 32.91 -13.58 13.48
N SER A 843 34.04 -14.04 12.93
CA SER A 843 35.29 -14.15 13.68
C SER A 843 35.76 -12.76 14.13
N GLY A 844 35.79 -12.52 15.45
CA GLY A 844 36.07 -11.21 16.04
C GLY A 844 34.84 -10.29 16.13
N GLY A 845 33.70 -10.70 15.56
CA GLY A 845 32.42 -10.02 15.72
C GLY A 845 31.84 -10.20 17.12
N LYS A 846 31.07 -9.21 17.57
CA LYS A 846 30.44 -9.19 18.90
C LYS A 846 28.95 -9.51 18.91
N ARG A 847 28.39 -9.78 17.74
CA ARG A 847 26.95 -9.94 17.55
C ARG A 847 26.70 -11.15 16.69
N ILE A 848 25.53 -11.74 16.88
CA ILE A 848 25.08 -12.86 16.06
C ILE A 848 24.97 -12.41 14.59
N ALA A 849 25.49 -13.25 13.69
CA ALA A 849 25.50 -13.06 12.25
C ALA A 849 24.46 -13.95 11.53
N GLY A 850 24.03 -15.03 12.19
CA GLY A 850 22.98 -15.91 11.69
C GLY A 850 22.62 -17.01 12.68
N MET A 851 21.58 -17.78 12.37
CA MET A 851 21.16 -18.90 13.20
C MET A 851 20.48 -20.02 12.38
N ALA A 852 20.38 -21.23 12.93
CA ALA A 852 19.51 -22.30 12.44
C ALA A 852 18.97 -23.15 13.59
N LEU A 853 17.90 -23.90 13.34
CA LEU A 853 17.26 -24.79 14.30
C LEU A 853 17.65 -26.24 13.98
N LEU A 854 18.10 -26.97 14.99
CA LEU A 854 18.60 -28.33 14.87
C LEU A 854 17.75 -29.29 15.72
N TYR A 855 17.39 -30.43 15.13
CA TYR A 855 16.62 -31.47 15.80
C TYR A 855 17.40 -32.79 15.78
N PHE A 856 17.61 -33.37 16.95
CA PHE A 856 18.17 -34.72 17.08
C PHE A 856 17.02 -35.70 17.29
N GLU A 857 16.59 -36.36 16.21
CA GLU A 857 15.39 -37.19 16.24
C GLU A 857 15.58 -38.51 15.49
N ARG A 858 14.92 -39.56 15.98
CA ARG A 858 14.92 -40.87 15.33
C ARG A 858 13.96 -40.87 14.16
N ILE A 859 14.48 -41.10 12.96
CA ILE A 859 13.70 -41.21 11.73
C ILE A 859 13.72 -42.68 11.31
N GLU A 860 12.65 -43.41 11.65
CA GLU A 860 12.57 -44.87 11.50
C GLU A 860 12.80 -45.35 10.06
N SER A 861 12.46 -44.53 9.06
CA SER A 861 12.69 -44.84 7.65
C SER A 861 14.18 -44.82 7.25
N LEU A 862 15.05 -44.21 8.06
CA LEU A 862 16.51 -44.19 7.86
C LEU A 862 17.25 -45.21 8.72
N ASP A 863 16.98 -45.19 10.03
CA ASP A 863 17.51 -46.14 11.00
C ASP A 863 16.56 -46.29 12.19
N LYS A 864 16.49 -47.48 12.77
CA LYS A 864 15.58 -47.78 13.88
C LYS A 864 16.06 -47.25 15.24
N THR A 865 17.35 -46.94 15.35
CA THR A 865 18.02 -46.73 16.65
C THR A 865 18.82 -45.44 16.71
N GLY A 866 19.47 -45.07 15.60
CA GLY A 866 20.29 -43.88 15.50
C GLY A 866 19.48 -42.60 15.31
N ASN A 867 20.01 -41.51 15.84
CA ASN A 867 19.43 -40.18 15.63
C ASN A 867 19.84 -39.63 14.26
N THR A 868 18.92 -38.93 13.61
CA THR A 868 19.16 -38.09 12.44
C THR A 868 19.18 -36.64 12.90
N LEU A 869 20.17 -35.86 12.42
CA LEU A 869 20.16 -34.41 12.59
C LEU A 869 19.28 -33.79 11.51
N VAL A 870 18.17 -33.19 11.92
CA VAL A 870 17.32 -32.42 11.01
C VAL A 870 17.61 -30.93 11.20
N ILE A 871 18.15 -30.28 10.16
CA ILE A 871 18.40 -28.83 10.15
C ILE A 871 17.25 -28.09 9.48
N ARG A 872 16.82 -26.97 10.05
CA ARG A 872 15.82 -26.07 9.47
C ARG A 872 16.05 -24.61 9.87
N ALA A 873 15.27 -23.70 9.29
CA ALA A 873 15.31 -22.26 9.58
C ALA A 873 16.73 -21.64 9.49
N ILE A 874 17.46 -21.94 8.41
CA ILE A 874 18.75 -21.34 8.07
C ILE A 874 18.53 -19.84 7.81
N ASN A 875 18.86 -19.01 8.80
CA ASN A 875 18.52 -17.60 8.80
C ASN A 875 19.73 -16.74 9.18
N PRO A 876 20.50 -16.23 8.20
CA PRO A 876 21.43 -15.12 8.44
C PRO A 876 20.68 -13.84 8.86
N MET A 877 21.37 -12.94 9.56
CA MET A 877 20.86 -11.59 9.82
C MET A 877 20.78 -10.78 8.53
N GLY A 878 19.82 -9.86 8.40
CA GLY A 878 19.52 -9.20 7.12
C GLY A 878 20.69 -8.43 6.49
N ASP A 879 21.44 -7.68 7.30
CA ASP A 879 22.68 -7.00 6.89
C ASP A 879 23.74 -7.99 6.39
N VAL A 880 23.87 -9.14 7.05
CA VAL A 880 24.86 -10.16 6.70
C VAL A 880 24.44 -10.94 5.44
N LEU A 881 23.14 -11.21 5.26
CA LEU A 881 22.62 -11.87 4.06
C LEU A 881 22.94 -11.06 2.80
N ILE A 882 22.79 -9.73 2.87
CA ILE A 882 23.00 -8.85 1.71
C ILE A 882 24.47 -8.73 1.34
N ALA A 883 25.36 -8.74 2.34
CA ALA A 883 26.79 -8.66 2.11
C ALA A 883 27.40 -9.94 1.55
N HIS A 884 26.68 -11.06 1.53
CA HIS A 884 27.23 -12.39 1.26
C HIS A 884 26.43 -13.21 0.23
N SER A 885 27.08 -14.19 -0.38
CA SER A 885 26.48 -15.07 -1.38
C SER A 885 25.56 -16.08 -0.70
N VAL A 886 24.30 -16.10 -1.12
CA VAL A 886 23.26 -17.03 -0.64
C VAL A 886 23.75 -18.48 -0.72
N SER A 887 24.35 -18.86 -1.85
CA SER A 887 24.86 -20.22 -2.07
C SER A 887 25.97 -20.58 -1.08
N SER A 888 26.90 -19.66 -0.80
CA SER A 888 28.00 -19.82 0.15
C SER A 888 27.49 -19.95 1.59
N ILE A 889 26.43 -19.22 1.94
CA ILE A 889 25.77 -19.32 3.25
C ILE A 889 25.15 -20.71 3.38
N VAL A 890 24.27 -21.10 2.46
CA VAL A 890 23.59 -22.42 2.49
C VAL A 890 24.60 -23.55 2.58
N ASP A 891 25.66 -23.48 1.77
CA ASP A 891 26.69 -24.52 1.76
C ASP A 891 27.40 -24.63 3.10
N SER A 892 27.79 -23.50 3.69
CA SER A 892 28.42 -23.46 5.01
C SER A 892 27.51 -24.03 6.11
N TYR A 893 26.21 -23.74 6.09
CA TYR A 893 25.25 -24.26 7.07
C TYR A 893 25.11 -25.78 6.97
N PHE A 894 24.97 -26.32 5.76
CA PHE A 894 24.89 -27.77 5.56
C PHE A 894 26.21 -28.47 5.88
N ASP A 895 27.36 -27.89 5.55
CA ASP A 895 28.66 -28.48 5.87
C ASP A 895 28.93 -28.45 7.38
N ALA A 896 28.47 -27.42 8.09
CA ALA A 896 28.47 -27.42 9.55
C ALA A 896 27.51 -28.45 10.14
N ALA A 897 26.30 -28.60 9.58
CA ALA A 897 25.34 -29.62 10.03
C ALA A 897 25.92 -31.04 9.89
N VAL A 898 26.61 -31.34 8.79
CA VAL A 898 27.29 -32.63 8.59
C VAL A 898 28.35 -32.87 9.66
N ARG A 899 29.21 -31.89 9.94
CA ARG A 899 30.22 -32.01 11.01
C ARG A 899 29.59 -32.17 12.40
N ILE A 900 28.57 -31.37 12.71
CA ILE A 900 27.80 -31.49 13.97
C ILE A 900 27.19 -32.89 14.11
N ALA A 901 26.63 -33.44 13.03
CA ALA A 901 26.04 -34.77 13.03
C ALA A 901 27.10 -35.86 13.26
N GLN A 902 28.29 -35.73 12.65
CA GLN A 902 29.41 -36.64 12.88
C GLN A 902 29.85 -36.64 14.35
N ASP A 903 30.05 -35.45 14.93
CA ASP A 903 30.49 -35.30 16.32
C ASP A 903 29.41 -35.71 17.33
N ALA A 904 28.13 -35.61 16.95
CA ALA A 904 27.00 -36.07 17.75
C ALA A 904 26.71 -37.59 17.61
N GLY A 905 27.42 -38.31 16.73
CA GLY A 905 27.15 -39.71 16.43
C GLY A 905 25.81 -39.97 15.72
N CYS A 906 25.34 -39.01 14.92
CA CYS A 906 24.12 -39.15 14.13
C CYS A 906 24.35 -40.02 12.88
N ILE A 907 23.31 -40.75 12.47
CA ILE A 907 23.37 -41.64 11.31
C ILE A 907 23.11 -40.93 9.97
N ALA A 908 22.53 -39.73 10.01
CA ALA A 908 22.24 -38.93 8.82
C ALA A 908 22.04 -37.45 9.15
N VAL A 909 22.14 -36.60 8.11
CA VAL A 909 21.68 -35.21 8.12
C VAL A 909 20.58 -35.06 7.09
N ALA A 910 19.47 -34.46 7.51
CA ALA A 910 18.34 -34.18 6.64
C ALA A 910 17.81 -32.76 6.83
N PHE A 911 17.00 -32.30 5.87
CA PHE A 911 16.20 -31.09 6.01
C PHE A 911 14.76 -31.35 5.54
N PRO A 912 13.75 -30.68 6.14
CA PRO A 912 12.34 -30.92 5.79
C PRO A 912 11.92 -30.34 4.43
N SER A 913 10.86 -30.91 3.85
CA SER A 913 10.23 -30.33 2.66
C SER A 913 9.57 -28.97 2.93
N PRO A 914 9.58 -28.04 1.96
CA PRO A 914 8.92 -26.74 2.09
C PRO A 914 7.39 -26.90 2.13
N GLY A 915 6.76 -26.42 3.20
CA GLY A 915 5.32 -26.55 3.48
C GLY A 915 4.51 -25.24 3.39
N GLY A 916 5.00 -24.23 2.65
CA GLY A 916 4.32 -22.92 2.50
C GLY A 916 4.41 -21.98 3.71
N MET A 917 5.21 -22.33 4.72
CA MET A 917 5.39 -21.58 5.99
C MET A 917 6.87 -21.24 6.23
N HIS A 918 7.70 -21.14 5.18
CA HIS A 918 9.12 -20.77 5.30
C HIS A 918 9.93 -21.66 6.28
N LEU A 919 9.65 -22.96 6.28
CA LEU A 919 10.26 -23.92 7.23
C LEU A 919 11.79 -23.97 7.12
N MET A 920 12.33 -23.76 5.91
CA MET A 920 13.77 -23.82 5.64
C MET A 920 14.48 -22.52 5.97
N SER A 921 13.83 -21.39 5.70
CA SER A 921 14.33 -20.04 5.96
C SER A 921 13.18 -19.06 5.83
N ASN A 922 13.15 -18.00 6.62
CA ASN A 922 12.26 -16.86 6.38
C ASN A 922 12.77 -15.94 5.26
N HIS A 923 13.97 -16.20 4.75
CA HIS A 923 14.53 -15.53 3.57
C HIS A 923 14.26 -16.36 2.32
N GLN A 924 13.45 -15.82 1.41
CA GLN A 924 13.05 -16.51 0.20
C GLN A 924 14.25 -16.95 -0.66
N ASP A 925 15.35 -16.19 -0.71
CA ASP A 925 16.52 -16.56 -1.53
C ASP A 925 17.21 -17.81 -1.01
N ILE A 926 17.33 -17.95 0.32
CA ILE A 926 17.90 -19.15 0.94
C ILE A 926 16.99 -20.34 0.64
N GLU A 927 15.68 -20.17 0.76
CA GLU A 927 14.72 -21.23 0.48
C GLU A 927 14.72 -21.63 -1.01
N ASP A 928 14.81 -20.67 -1.92
CA ASP A 928 14.86 -20.91 -3.38
C ASP A 928 16.17 -21.55 -3.81
N ASP A 929 17.31 -21.11 -3.26
CA ASP A 929 18.59 -21.78 -3.47
C ASP A 929 18.54 -23.24 -3.00
N ILE A 930 17.94 -23.49 -1.83
CA ILE A 930 17.75 -24.85 -1.33
C ILE A 930 16.86 -25.67 -2.30
N LYS A 931 15.74 -25.10 -2.74
CA LYS A 931 14.82 -25.76 -3.68
C LYS A 931 15.51 -26.10 -5.00
N VAL A 932 16.25 -25.16 -5.58
CA VAL A 932 16.90 -25.31 -6.88
C VAL A 932 18.06 -26.30 -6.79
N ARG A 933 18.97 -26.16 -5.82
CA ARG A 933 20.20 -26.97 -5.79
C ARG A 933 20.02 -28.33 -5.14
N TYR A 934 19.12 -28.46 -4.17
CA TYR A 934 19.01 -29.69 -3.37
C TYR A 934 17.71 -30.45 -3.62
N ILE A 935 16.56 -29.76 -3.61
CA ILE A 935 15.27 -30.46 -3.77
C ILE A 935 15.04 -30.90 -5.22
N SER A 936 15.25 -30.00 -6.20
CA SER A 936 14.98 -30.30 -7.61
C SER A 936 15.89 -31.40 -8.17
N ARG A 937 17.07 -31.59 -7.56
CA ARG A 937 18.07 -32.60 -7.91
C ARG A 937 17.97 -33.86 -7.04
N SER A 938 17.00 -33.92 -6.14
CA SER A 938 16.85 -35.05 -5.24
C SER A 938 16.38 -36.31 -5.96
N GLN A 939 16.80 -37.46 -5.45
CA GLN A 939 16.38 -38.78 -5.94
C GLN A 939 15.58 -39.48 -4.84
N LYS A 940 14.51 -40.18 -5.23
CA LYS A 940 13.76 -41.02 -4.28
C LYS A 940 14.66 -42.09 -3.72
N MET A 941 14.72 -42.17 -2.40
CA MET A 941 15.47 -43.22 -1.73
C MET A 941 14.70 -44.54 -1.81
N TYR A 942 15.30 -45.55 -2.42
CA TYR A 942 14.75 -46.91 -2.39
C TYR A 942 15.45 -47.73 -1.30
N ARG A 943 14.75 -48.77 -0.82
CA ARG A 943 15.20 -49.62 0.30
C ARG A 943 16.58 -50.28 0.08
N TYR A 944 17.05 -50.30 -1.17
CA TYR A 944 18.29 -50.93 -1.66
C TYR A 944 19.43 -49.94 -1.98
N ASP A 945 19.27 -48.61 -1.81
CA ASP A 945 20.32 -47.61 -2.04
C ASP A 945 21.43 -47.61 -0.95
N ARG A 946 21.81 -48.81 -0.47
CA ARG A 946 22.67 -49.01 0.71
C ARG A 946 24.16 -49.05 0.41
N GLU A 947 24.58 -49.11 -0.85
CA GLU A 947 25.98 -49.32 -1.22
C GLU A 947 26.42 -48.35 -2.32
N GLY A 948 27.49 -47.59 -2.06
CA GLY A 948 28.41 -47.16 -3.11
C GLY A 948 28.75 -45.68 -3.22
N ASP A 949 27.86 -44.73 -2.89
CA ASP A 949 28.03 -43.34 -3.36
C ASP A 949 27.67 -42.25 -2.32
N PHE A 950 28.22 -42.37 -1.11
CA PHE A 950 27.98 -41.43 0.00
C PHE A 950 28.43 -39.98 -0.30
N GLU A 951 29.46 -39.80 -1.15
CA GLU A 951 29.99 -38.47 -1.52
C GLU A 951 29.02 -37.67 -2.40
N ASN A 952 28.07 -38.33 -3.08
CA ASN A 952 27.20 -37.69 -4.06
C ASN A 952 25.92 -37.11 -3.44
N TRP A 953 25.55 -37.51 -2.20
CA TRP A 953 24.27 -37.12 -1.58
C TRP A 953 24.19 -35.64 -1.23
N ARG A 954 25.35 -34.99 -1.07
CA ARG A 954 25.43 -33.54 -0.92
C ARG A 954 24.95 -32.83 -2.19
N LYS A 955 25.25 -33.37 -3.37
CA LYS A 955 24.86 -32.80 -4.68
C LYS A 955 23.52 -33.33 -5.20
N GLU A 956 23.16 -34.54 -4.80
CA GLU A 956 21.93 -35.25 -5.17
C GLU A 956 21.24 -35.86 -3.92
N PRO A 957 20.52 -35.03 -3.14
CA PRO A 957 19.90 -35.47 -1.89
C PRO A 957 18.92 -36.62 -2.08
N ARG A 958 18.72 -37.43 -1.02
CA ARG A 958 17.78 -38.55 -1.02
C ARG A 958 16.45 -38.16 -0.39
N GLN A 959 15.39 -38.17 -1.19
CA GLN A 959 14.02 -37.89 -0.75
C GLN A 959 13.45 -39.13 -0.03
N ILE A 960 12.98 -38.95 1.20
CA ILE A 960 12.34 -39.99 2.00
C ILE A 960 10.96 -39.56 2.49
N ALA A 961 10.03 -40.52 2.56
CA ALA A 961 8.79 -40.35 3.30
C ALA A 961 9.09 -40.59 4.79
N ALA A 962 8.93 -39.55 5.60
CA ALA A 962 9.23 -39.58 7.02
C ALA A 962 8.36 -38.57 7.76
N HIS A 963 7.82 -38.97 8.91
CA HIS A 963 7.08 -38.08 9.78
C HIS A 963 8.05 -37.24 10.62
N PHE A 964 7.93 -35.92 10.55
CA PHE A 964 8.74 -34.98 11.32
C PHE A 964 7.88 -33.81 11.79
N ASP A 965 7.86 -33.57 13.09
CA ASP A 965 7.19 -32.40 13.67
C ASP A 965 8.11 -31.18 13.62
N ALA A 966 7.78 -30.16 12.84
CA ALA A 966 8.69 -29.03 12.66
C ALA A 966 8.78 -28.10 13.87
N TYR A 967 7.79 -28.09 14.78
CA TYR A 967 7.79 -27.25 16.00
C TYR A 967 7.85 -28.12 17.26
N GLU A 968 6.88 -28.05 18.16
CA GLU A 968 6.66 -29.03 19.21
C GLU A 968 6.10 -30.34 18.64
N LYS A 969 6.20 -31.43 19.39
CA LYS A 969 5.57 -32.69 18.97
C LYS A 969 4.09 -32.52 18.66
N GLY A 970 3.64 -33.08 17.54
CA GLY A 970 2.28 -32.95 17.00
C GLY A 970 1.96 -31.61 16.35
N GLN A 971 2.91 -30.68 16.26
CA GLN A 971 2.73 -29.36 15.62
C GLN A 971 3.53 -29.26 14.33
N ARG A 972 2.83 -28.86 13.26
CA ARG A 972 3.38 -28.68 11.90
C ARG A 972 4.13 -29.92 11.40
N ILE A 973 3.35 -30.98 11.20
CA ILE A 973 3.79 -32.25 10.64
C ILE A 973 4.28 -32.07 9.20
N VAL A 974 5.48 -32.56 8.94
CA VAL A 974 6.10 -32.72 7.62
C VAL A 974 6.20 -34.22 7.34
N ASN A 975 5.81 -34.63 6.14
CA ASN A 975 5.79 -36.05 5.75
C ASN A 975 6.97 -36.44 4.83
N GLU A 976 7.87 -35.49 4.57
CA GLU A 976 8.95 -35.65 3.61
C GLU A 976 10.21 -34.94 4.08
N LEU A 977 11.34 -35.66 4.03
CA LEU A 977 12.67 -35.15 4.35
C LEU A 977 13.63 -35.40 3.18
N TYR A 978 14.64 -34.55 3.05
CA TYR A 978 15.73 -34.70 2.08
C TYR A 978 17.03 -34.94 2.83
N VAL A 979 17.63 -36.10 2.60
CA VAL A 979 18.88 -36.51 3.25
C VAL A 979 20.06 -36.06 2.41
N ILE A 980 20.95 -35.28 3.01
CA ILE A 980 22.14 -34.73 2.34
C ILE A 980 23.44 -35.42 2.74
N TRP A 981 23.40 -36.22 3.80
CA TRP A 981 24.54 -36.98 4.30
C TRP A 981 24.08 -38.18 5.11
N ARG A 982 24.86 -39.25 5.09
CA ARG A 982 24.68 -40.46 5.89
C ARG A 982 26.01 -40.97 6.41
N ALA A 983 26.02 -41.46 7.64
CA ALA A 983 27.20 -42.11 8.21
C ALA A 983 27.53 -43.40 7.42
N PRO A 984 28.82 -43.72 7.23
CA PRO A 984 29.22 -45.02 6.69
C PRO A 984 28.67 -46.13 7.60
N LEU A 985 28.11 -47.19 7.01
CA LEU A 985 27.70 -48.35 7.80
C LEU A 985 28.93 -48.90 8.52
N PRO A 986 28.84 -49.24 9.82
CA PRO A 986 29.92 -49.94 10.48
C PRO A 986 30.18 -51.23 9.72
N ALA A 987 31.43 -51.45 9.30
CA ALA A 987 31.85 -52.70 8.70
C ALA A 987 31.53 -53.79 9.72
N GLN A 988 30.49 -54.59 9.47
CA GLN A 988 30.26 -55.77 10.27
C GLN A 988 31.50 -56.65 10.12
N GLU A 989 32.16 -56.93 11.24
CA GLU A 989 33.00 -58.11 11.38
C GLU A 989 32.24 -59.27 10.73
N LEU A 990 32.81 -59.81 9.65
CA LEU A 990 32.41 -61.05 9.05
C LEU A 990 32.58 -62.15 10.10
N SER A 991 31.59 -62.30 10.96
CA SER A 991 31.41 -63.49 11.78
C SER A 991 31.18 -64.65 10.80
N VAL A 992 32.10 -65.60 10.87
CA VAL A 992 32.28 -66.82 10.06
C VAL A 992 31.12 -67.82 10.27
N ALA A 993 29.86 -67.38 10.21
CA ALA A 993 28.71 -68.24 10.52
C ALA A 993 27.88 -68.69 9.32
N ASP A 994 27.99 -68.06 8.14
CA ASP A 994 27.17 -68.43 6.96
C ASP A 994 27.96 -69.13 5.83
N MET A 995 29.12 -69.71 6.16
CA MET A 995 29.84 -70.66 5.30
C MET A 995 29.62 -72.11 5.76
N ALA A 996 28.37 -72.52 5.94
CA ALA A 996 27.98 -73.94 5.92
C ALA A 996 26.47 -74.06 5.70
N VAL A 997 26.07 -74.44 4.48
CA VAL A 997 25.17 -75.56 4.15
C VAL A 997 24.69 -75.36 2.70
N THR A 998 25.18 -76.26 1.85
CA THR A 998 24.56 -76.73 0.60
C THR A 998 23.17 -77.27 0.81
#